data_AF-A0A1I5RR89-F1
#
_entry.id   AF-A0A1I5RR89-F1
#
_cell.length_a   1.000
_cell.length_b   1.000
_cell.length_c   1.000
_cell.angle_alpha   90.00
_cell.angle_beta   90.00
_cell.angle_gamma   90.00
#
_symmetry.space_group_name_H-M   'P 1'
#
loop_
_entity.id
_entity.type
_entity.pdbx_description
1 polymer ?
#
loop_
_entity_poly.entity_id
_entity_poly.type
_entity_poly.pdbx_seq_one_letter_code
_entity_poly.pdbx_strand_id
1 'polypeptide(L)'
;MYKKLLAKVTATAMVITMVSTFGFTSFASEDVLEGNQTVQVGVANEDEEKIVNGDVTVDEGIAVSAISGEITVNGDVTGNVDAMWDGDVTVKGDVTSNEDEYLLSPWGSGNGIGAVTARGEGASVTVEGDVDASKLITERTDNGVTMYRHYSDNKGEAPSSVVEYDTTTVTGGADAGVYVEDGATVTVKGTITAGENGAVVKGNSTLNVGGDVVSNGKEITKSGTEYINGEGASFTKKTEIVNGKEVEYYSVDEGSTGKPAVWSEYSSNGINTDGNGTIVVEGDVTGQQYGITIDNDEDGKAGSIVVLGAIKGEKYGLNLADANSMYKYVEDNNTGESYAVRAQKGGEKLAKEIPDITVYAIEGSDKAINDGKLGEHNGRTMVVECYQAYQAAYESIVNAINYIIKQDDKSNSDYGITVDATKQTINDKEYFTTKINQAFSVAAKLPDGYTISGGENVTVVDNGNGTFSLALTNEKGGINLKAVLRPVSTGDNSSSGGNDYEVVVEEVTQPDPASTQPDPAPTQPSSLVITSISGQANAASNPEQAAFLAAISGDKPAQTISFSVGNVTPLQYKEAVINNVASVPANGALNLVTDKPSVIDYKMVEALSARSDIDVNVVFNYDGKRYKVVIPAGYDMKSLLDKNGYCGFLRLLAVLGGETI
;
A
#
# COMPACT_ATOMS: atom_id res chain seq x y z
N MET A 1 44.81 17.51 71.44
CA MET A 1 43.93 18.66 71.14
C MET A 1 43.78 18.78 69.64
N TYR A 2 42.53 18.82 69.20
CA TYR A 2 42.07 19.01 67.82
C TYR A 2 42.66 20.26 67.14
N LYS A 3 42.91 20.19 65.83
CA LYS A 3 42.09 20.91 64.84
C LYS A 3 42.31 20.40 63.41
N LYS A 4 41.16 20.14 62.77
CA LYS A 4 40.92 19.72 61.40
C LYS A 4 41.44 20.73 60.38
N LEU A 5 41.89 20.24 59.22
CA LEU A 5 41.52 20.85 57.94
C LEU A 5 41.17 19.74 56.95
N LEU A 6 40.01 19.90 56.33
CA LEU A 6 39.37 19.00 55.39
C LEU A 6 39.76 19.45 53.98
N ALA A 7 40.25 18.55 53.12
CA ALA A 7 40.29 18.77 51.68
C ALA A 7 39.93 17.45 50.98
N LYS A 8 38.81 17.47 50.27
CA LYS A 8 38.36 16.41 49.35
C LYS A 8 39.30 16.34 48.16
N VAL A 9 39.79 15.15 47.83
CA VAL A 9 40.25 14.79 46.49
C VAL A 9 39.52 13.50 46.11
N THR A 10 38.75 13.59 45.04
CA THR A 10 37.99 12.51 44.40
C THR A 10 38.99 11.54 43.78
N ALA A 11 38.95 10.27 44.22
CA ALA A 11 39.86 9.24 43.73
C ALA A 11 39.27 8.56 42.48
N THR A 12 39.98 8.70 41.36
CA THR A 12 39.93 7.82 40.20
C THR A 12 40.28 6.40 40.62
N ALA A 13 39.39 5.43 40.41
CA ALA A 13 39.69 4.02 40.60
C ALA A 13 39.66 3.31 39.23
N MET A 14 40.85 3.17 38.64
CA MET A 14 41.17 2.03 37.78
C MET A 14 41.03 0.76 38.62
N VAL A 15 40.32 -0.24 38.11
CA VAL A 15 40.49 -1.63 38.53
C VAL A 15 40.62 -2.52 37.29
N ILE A 16 41.78 -3.16 37.23
CA ILE A 16 42.20 -4.18 36.27
C ILE A 16 41.95 -5.56 36.90
N THR A 17 41.32 -6.45 36.13
CA THR A 17 41.27 -7.94 36.18
C THR A 17 40.82 -8.70 37.44
N MET A 18 39.88 -9.63 37.23
CA MET A 18 39.85 -11.02 37.74
C MET A 18 38.90 -11.82 36.82
N VAL A 19 39.36 -12.65 35.89
CA VAL A 19 39.61 -14.10 36.03
C VAL A 19 38.74 -14.79 37.10
N SER A 20 37.65 -15.43 36.67
CA SER A 20 36.92 -16.46 37.40
C SER A 20 36.79 -17.70 36.50
N THR A 21 37.74 -18.64 36.58
CA THR A 21 37.54 -20.01 37.11
C THR A 21 36.17 -20.63 36.84
N PHE A 22 36.14 -21.63 35.94
CA PHE A 22 35.06 -22.59 35.74
C PHE A 22 34.83 -23.41 37.02
N GLY A 23 33.64 -23.30 37.60
CA GLY A 23 33.11 -24.21 38.60
C GLY A 23 31.84 -24.85 38.07
N PHE A 24 31.90 -26.14 37.71
CA PHE A 24 30.72 -26.94 37.39
C PHE A 24 29.91 -27.17 38.67
N THR A 25 28.77 -26.48 38.78
CA THR A 25 27.60 -26.99 39.50
C THR A 25 26.39 -26.81 38.59
N SER A 26 25.92 -27.94 38.06
CA SER A 26 24.67 -28.06 37.31
C SER A 26 23.48 -27.68 38.19
N PHE A 27 23.02 -26.45 38.04
CA PHE A 27 21.63 -26.07 38.25
C PHE A 27 21.35 -25.03 37.17
N ALA A 28 20.49 -25.35 36.21
CA ALA A 28 19.89 -24.33 35.34
C ALA A 28 19.19 -23.34 36.28
N SER A 29 19.82 -22.19 36.50
CA SER A 29 19.22 -21.10 37.27
C SER A 29 18.66 -20.14 36.25
N GLU A 30 17.34 -20.16 36.12
CA GLU A 30 16.54 -19.05 35.59
C GLU A 30 17.06 -17.75 36.23
N ASP A 31 17.67 -16.89 35.41
CA ASP A 31 18.23 -15.62 35.87
C ASP A 31 17.20 -14.51 35.63
N VAL A 32 16.56 -14.07 36.72
CA VAL A 32 15.49 -13.07 36.68
C VAL A 32 16.05 -11.69 37.00
N LEU A 33 15.99 -10.80 36.02
CA LEU A 33 16.36 -9.39 36.12
C LEU A 33 15.12 -8.54 36.41
N GLU A 34 15.08 -7.95 37.61
CA GLU A 34 13.97 -7.10 38.03
C GLU A 34 14.16 -5.64 37.58
N GLY A 35 13.09 -5.04 37.04
CA GLY A 35 13.04 -3.65 36.59
C GLY A 35 13.72 -3.40 35.23
N ASN A 36 13.72 -2.14 34.82
CA ASN A 36 14.21 -1.73 33.50
C ASN A 36 15.73 -1.89 33.38
N GLN A 37 16.17 -2.42 32.24
CA GLN A 37 17.58 -2.62 31.91
C GLN A 37 18.04 -1.58 30.89
N THR A 38 19.22 -0.99 31.12
CA THR A 38 19.83 -0.01 30.22
C THR A 38 21.11 -0.53 29.55
N VAL A 39 21.26 -1.85 29.52
CA VAL A 39 22.43 -2.56 28.98
C VAL A 39 21.95 -3.77 28.21
N GLN A 40 22.77 -4.26 27.29
CA GLN A 40 22.48 -5.45 26.52
C GLN A 40 22.21 -6.67 27.42
N VAL A 41 21.14 -7.40 27.10
CA VAL A 41 20.79 -8.68 27.72
C VAL A 41 21.08 -9.78 26.71
N GLY A 42 21.88 -10.78 27.09
CA GLY A 42 22.19 -11.87 26.16
C GLY A 42 22.44 -13.22 26.83
N VAL A 43 22.19 -14.28 26.06
CA VAL A 43 22.45 -15.68 26.40
C VAL A 43 23.16 -16.36 25.23
N ALA A 44 24.04 -17.31 25.54
CA ALA A 44 24.84 -17.99 24.51
C ALA A 44 24.99 -19.50 24.74
N ASN A 45 24.25 -20.07 25.69
CA ASN A 45 24.26 -21.50 25.99
C ASN A 45 22.83 -22.04 26.01
N GLU A 46 22.62 -23.22 25.44
CA GLU A 46 21.30 -23.87 25.28
C GLU A 46 20.51 -24.06 26.59
N ASP A 47 21.21 -24.18 27.73
CA ASP A 47 20.61 -24.37 29.05
C ASP A 47 20.34 -23.04 29.81
N GLU A 48 20.69 -21.90 29.22
CA GLU A 48 20.48 -20.57 29.84
C GLU A 48 19.10 -20.02 29.52
N GLU A 49 18.38 -19.63 30.58
CA GLU A 49 17.12 -18.90 30.49
C GLU A 49 17.25 -17.58 31.26
N LYS A 50 16.88 -16.47 30.62
CA LYS A 50 16.84 -15.14 31.23
C LYS A 50 15.46 -14.52 31.12
N ILE A 51 14.97 -13.99 32.23
CA ILE A 51 13.69 -13.25 32.28
C ILE A 51 13.95 -11.82 32.74
N VAL A 52 13.49 -10.84 31.96
CA VAL A 52 13.52 -9.42 32.32
C VAL A 52 12.11 -8.96 32.69
N ASN A 53 11.90 -8.62 33.97
CA ASN A 53 10.65 -8.05 34.48
C ASN A 53 10.63 -6.52 34.35
N GLY A 54 10.69 -6.04 33.11
CA GLY A 54 10.70 -4.62 32.76
C GLY A 54 11.15 -4.40 31.32
N ASP A 55 11.41 -3.14 30.97
CA ASP A 55 11.85 -2.76 29.63
C ASP A 55 13.36 -2.97 29.45
N VAL A 56 13.81 -3.17 28.21
CA VAL A 56 15.24 -3.16 27.84
C VAL A 56 15.49 -2.01 26.88
N THR A 57 16.37 -1.08 27.23
CA THR A 57 16.69 0.09 26.40
C THR A 57 18.20 0.21 26.24
N VAL A 58 18.68 0.22 25.00
CA VAL A 58 20.09 0.55 24.70
C VAL A 58 20.14 1.72 23.72
N ASP A 59 21.10 2.61 23.91
CA ASP A 59 21.23 3.81 23.08
C ASP A 59 21.64 3.45 21.63
N GLU A 60 22.49 2.44 21.46
CA GLU A 60 23.00 1.95 20.17
C GLU A 60 23.21 0.42 20.25
N GLY A 61 23.10 -0.29 19.12
CA GLY A 61 23.37 -1.71 19.02
C GLY A 61 22.22 -2.63 19.43
N ILE A 62 22.61 -3.88 19.70
CA ILE A 62 21.71 -4.98 20.06
C ILE A 62 21.31 -4.86 21.53
N ALA A 63 20.02 -4.73 21.78
CA ALA A 63 19.43 -4.70 23.12
C ALA A 63 19.32 -6.11 23.72
N VAL A 64 18.83 -7.05 22.91
CA VAL A 64 18.56 -8.44 23.33
C VAL A 64 19.18 -9.40 22.32
N SER A 65 19.97 -10.36 22.78
CA SER A 65 20.62 -11.34 21.90
C SER A 65 20.59 -12.76 22.50
N ALA A 66 19.92 -13.68 21.83
CA ALA A 66 19.97 -15.10 22.14
C ALA A 66 20.71 -15.85 21.03
N ILE A 67 21.90 -16.36 21.33
CA ILE A 67 22.69 -17.18 20.39
C ILE A 67 22.35 -18.67 20.53
N SER A 68 22.00 -19.07 21.75
CA SER A 68 21.53 -20.41 22.13
C SER A 68 20.96 -20.24 23.54
N GLY A 69 19.77 -20.79 23.80
CA GLY A 69 19.02 -20.55 25.04
C GLY A 69 17.90 -19.51 24.87
N GLU A 70 17.25 -19.16 25.98
CA GLU A 70 15.97 -18.44 25.95
C GLU A 70 16.05 -17.09 26.69
N ILE A 71 15.45 -16.05 26.09
CA ILE A 71 15.25 -14.75 26.74
C ILE A 71 13.78 -14.36 26.67
N THR A 72 13.17 -14.05 27.81
CA THR A 72 11.86 -13.40 27.88
C THR A 72 11.98 -11.99 28.43
N VAL A 73 11.47 -10.99 27.69
CA VAL A 73 11.32 -9.61 28.15
C VAL A 73 9.83 -9.33 28.37
N ASN A 74 9.45 -9.06 29.61
CA ASN A 74 8.05 -8.80 30.00
C ASN A 74 7.60 -7.34 29.79
N GLY A 75 8.43 -6.51 29.17
CA GLY A 75 8.14 -5.12 28.80
C GLY A 75 8.53 -4.84 27.35
N ASP A 76 8.80 -3.56 27.06
CA ASP A 76 9.19 -3.09 25.73
C ASP A 76 10.71 -3.22 25.51
N VAL A 77 11.13 -3.28 24.24
CA VAL A 77 12.54 -3.23 23.85
C VAL A 77 12.80 -2.01 22.96
N THR A 78 13.80 -1.22 23.31
CA THR A 78 14.36 -0.18 22.43
C THR A 78 15.79 -0.52 22.06
N GLY A 79 16.02 -0.76 20.77
CA GLY A 79 17.24 -1.33 20.18
C GLY A 79 16.98 -2.68 19.51
N ASN A 80 18.03 -3.33 18.99
CA ASN A 80 17.83 -4.51 18.15
C ASN A 80 17.57 -5.77 18.99
N VAL A 81 16.76 -6.67 18.46
CA VAL A 81 16.47 -7.98 19.04
C VAL A 81 16.95 -9.07 18.09
N ASP A 82 17.92 -9.85 18.53
CA ASP A 82 18.57 -10.87 17.71
C ASP A 82 18.41 -12.27 18.31
N ALA A 83 17.96 -13.22 17.50
CA ALA A 83 18.05 -14.64 17.75
C ALA A 83 18.92 -15.32 16.68
N MET A 84 19.85 -16.17 17.10
CA MET A 84 20.71 -16.93 16.21
C MET A 84 20.70 -18.42 16.59
N TRP A 85 20.88 -19.30 15.62
CA TRP A 85 20.95 -20.77 15.82
C TRP A 85 19.78 -21.30 16.65
N ASP A 86 19.98 -21.85 17.85
CA ASP A 86 18.89 -22.35 18.71
C ASP A 86 18.45 -21.32 19.77
N GLY A 87 18.70 -20.03 19.52
CA GLY A 87 18.26 -18.94 20.40
C GLY A 87 16.77 -18.65 20.25
N ASP A 88 16.09 -18.45 21.37
CA ASP A 88 14.69 -18.02 21.41
C ASP A 88 14.55 -16.70 22.19
N VAL A 89 13.89 -15.71 21.58
CA VAL A 89 13.58 -14.44 22.24
C VAL A 89 12.08 -14.20 22.21
N THR A 90 11.48 -13.97 23.39
CA THR A 90 10.11 -13.51 23.52
C THR A 90 10.09 -12.10 24.11
N VAL A 91 9.47 -11.16 23.39
CA VAL A 91 9.18 -9.80 23.86
C VAL A 91 7.66 -9.66 24.03
N LYS A 92 7.21 -9.36 25.25
CA LYS A 92 5.79 -9.19 25.58
C LYS A 92 5.23 -7.82 25.20
N GLY A 93 6.10 -6.83 25.07
CA GLY A 93 5.75 -5.48 24.62
C GLY A 93 6.09 -5.22 23.15
N ASP A 94 6.36 -3.96 22.85
CA ASP A 94 6.76 -3.48 21.54
C ASP A 94 8.28 -3.53 21.35
N VAL A 95 8.75 -3.60 20.10
CA VAL A 95 10.16 -3.42 19.74
C VAL A 95 10.29 -2.14 18.91
N THR A 96 11.07 -1.18 19.40
CA THR A 96 11.35 0.09 18.68
C THR A 96 12.83 0.19 18.34
N SER A 97 13.17 0.59 17.11
CA SER A 97 14.56 0.81 16.74
C SER A 97 15.18 1.99 17.50
N ASN A 98 16.46 1.87 17.84
CA ASN A 98 17.27 2.98 18.32
C ASN A 98 17.81 3.82 17.14
N GLU A 99 18.74 4.74 17.39
CA GLU A 99 19.35 5.59 16.35
C GLU A 99 20.60 4.93 15.73
N ASP A 100 20.73 3.60 15.84
CA ASP A 100 21.92 2.88 15.39
C ASP A 100 22.04 2.92 13.86
N GLU A 101 23.09 3.57 13.38
CA GLU A 101 23.43 3.63 11.96
C GLU A 101 23.67 2.24 11.35
N TYR A 102 23.96 1.21 12.15
CA TYR A 102 24.08 -0.19 11.67
C TYR A 102 22.78 -0.73 11.07
N LEU A 103 21.64 -0.15 11.42
CA LEU A 103 20.35 -0.44 10.80
C LEU A 103 20.22 0.17 9.39
N LEU A 104 21.14 1.05 8.98
CA LEU A 104 21.24 1.53 7.61
C LEU A 104 22.32 0.75 6.87
N SER A 105 21.94 0.16 5.73
CA SER A 105 22.91 -0.29 4.75
C SER A 105 22.87 0.63 3.52
N PRO A 106 24.01 1.22 3.10
CA PRO A 106 24.08 1.98 1.85
C PRO A 106 23.96 1.11 0.60
N TRP A 107 23.98 -0.22 0.75
CA TRP A 107 23.89 -1.20 -0.33
C TRP A 107 22.68 -2.15 -0.20
N GLY A 108 21.71 -1.79 0.64
CA GLY A 108 20.49 -2.59 0.94
C GLY A 108 20.74 -3.76 1.88
N SER A 109 19.71 -4.58 2.10
CA SER A 109 19.65 -5.72 3.07
C SER A 109 20.72 -6.82 2.97
N GLY A 110 21.76 -6.65 2.16
CA GLY A 110 22.89 -7.59 2.03
C GLY A 110 23.71 -7.84 3.30
N ASN A 111 23.48 -7.07 4.38
CA ASN A 111 24.08 -7.33 5.70
C ASN A 111 23.16 -8.14 6.64
N GLY A 112 21.89 -8.32 6.28
CA GLY A 112 20.91 -9.15 6.96
C GLY A 112 20.31 -8.63 8.27
N ILE A 113 20.31 -7.32 8.51
CA ILE A 113 19.96 -6.78 9.84
C ILE A 113 18.61 -6.09 9.78
N GLY A 114 17.71 -6.46 10.70
CA GLY A 114 16.50 -5.72 11.02
C GLY A 114 16.47 -5.29 12.49
N ALA A 115 15.46 -4.49 12.87
CA ALA A 115 15.21 -4.20 14.28
C ALA A 115 14.89 -5.48 15.07
N VAL A 116 14.24 -6.44 14.42
CA VAL A 116 14.11 -7.82 14.89
C VAL A 116 14.76 -8.75 13.87
N THR A 117 15.70 -9.57 14.31
CA THR A 117 16.47 -10.47 13.45
C THR A 117 16.45 -11.89 14.00
N ALA A 118 16.13 -12.88 13.16
CA ALA A 118 16.28 -14.29 13.49
C ALA A 118 17.03 -15.03 12.38
N ARG A 119 18.10 -15.76 12.72
CA ARG A 119 18.97 -16.41 11.73
C ARG A 119 19.41 -17.80 12.14
N GLY A 120 19.26 -18.75 11.23
CA GLY A 120 19.68 -20.13 11.42
C GLY A 120 18.56 -21.03 11.90
N GLU A 121 18.69 -22.32 11.57
CA GLU A 121 17.72 -23.35 11.92
C GLU A 121 17.58 -23.43 13.45
N GLY A 122 16.34 -23.34 13.93
CA GLY A 122 16.02 -23.34 15.37
C GLY A 122 15.75 -21.95 15.95
N ALA A 123 16.18 -20.86 15.28
CA ALA A 123 16.15 -19.54 15.89
C ALA A 123 14.72 -19.00 15.86
N SER A 124 14.27 -18.42 16.97
CA SER A 124 12.96 -17.80 17.04
C SER A 124 12.94 -16.45 17.73
N VAL A 125 12.12 -15.55 17.18
CA VAL A 125 11.71 -14.33 17.89
C VAL A 125 10.19 -14.23 17.88
N THR A 126 9.60 -14.01 19.05
CA THR A 126 8.18 -13.69 19.22
C THR A 126 8.03 -12.30 19.82
N VAL A 127 7.33 -11.41 19.14
CA VAL A 127 6.93 -10.08 19.63
C VAL A 127 5.41 -10.06 19.78
N GLU A 128 4.92 -9.83 21.00
CA GLU A 128 3.47 -9.75 21.27
C GLU A 128 2.87 -8.38 20.93
N GLY A 129 3.70 -7.34 20.81
CA GLY A 129 3.32 -6.00 20.37
C GLY A 129 3.66 -5.71 18.90
N ASP A 130 3.93 -4.42 18.64
CA ASP A 130 4.35 -3.88 17.35
C ASP A 130 5.88 -3.89 17.21
N VAL A 131 6.37 -3.86 15.96
CA VAL A 131 7.78 -3.60 15.62
C VAL A 131 7.84 -2.28 14.86
N ASP A 132 8.37 -1.23 15.49
CA ASP A 132 8.55 0.08 14.89
C ASP A 132 10.04 0.40 14.66
N ALA A 133 10.47 0.16 13.43
CA ALA A 133 11.79 0.51 12.92
C ALA A 133 11.74 1.72 11.98
N SER A 134 10.71 2.56 12.09
CA SER A 134 10.50 3.73 11.21
C SER A 134 11.27 4.97 11.64
N LYS A 135 11.93 4.91 12.79
CA LYS A 135 12.70 6.04 13.34
C LYS A 135 13.72 6.51 12.30
N LEU A 136 13.69 7.81 12.01
CA LEU A 136 14.54 8.41 10.98
C LEU A 136 16.02 8.38 11.39
N ILE A 137 16.85 7.70 10.60
CA ILE A 137 18.30 7.63 10.71
C ILE A 137 18.89 8.32 9.48
N THR A 138 20.00 9.04 9.65
CA THR A 138 20.71 9.69 8.53
C THR A 138 22.20 9.42 8.65
N GLU A 139 22.73 8.62 7.73
CA GLU A 139 24.15 8.33 7.63
C GLU A 139 24.75 9.08 6.44
N ARG A 140 25.92 9.71 6.64
CA ARG A 140 26.68 10.35 5.56
C ARG A 140 28.08 9.75 5.48
N THR A 141 28.38 9.11 4.36
CA THR A 141 29.70 8.61 4.02
C THR A 141 30.39 9.56 3.02
N ASP A 142 31.58 10.05 3.37
CA ASP A 142 32.47 10.71 2.41
C ASP A 142 33.17 9.61 1.58
N ASN A 143 32.90 9.57 0.28
CA ASN A 143 33.46 8.56 -0.60
C ASN A 143 34.93 8.91 -0.88
N GLY A 144 35.88 8.21 -0.26
CA GLY A 144 37.30 8.35 -0.57
C GLY A 144 37.70 7.83 -1.96
N VAL A 145 36.75 7.25 -2.71
CA VAL A 145 36.95 6.66 -4.04
C VAL A 145 35.89 7.17 -5.00
N THR A 146 36.34 7.80 -6.08
CA THR A 146 35.55 8.24 -7.21
C THR A 146 34.78 7.08 -7.86
N MET A 147 33.46 7.05 -7.75
CA MET A 147 32.64 6.17 -8.60
C MET A 147 32.41 6.84 -9.95
N TYR A 148 33.05 6.31 -11.00
CA TYR A 148 32.88 6.77 -12.38
C TYR A 148 31.62 6.17 -13.01
N ARG A 149 30.61 6.98 -13.30
CA ARG A 149 29.56 6.60 -14.27
C ARG A 149 29.95 7.18 -15.63
N HIS A 150 30.30 6.30 -16.58
CA HIS A 150 30.65 6.69 -17.94
C HIS A 150 29.44 6.61 -18.88
N TYR A 151 29.16 7.69 -19.59
CA TYR A 151 28.31 7.63 -20.79
C TYR A 151 29.24 7.68 -22.01
N SER A 152 29.33 6.56 -22.73
CA SER A 152 30.11 6.46 -23.98
C SER A 152 29.16 6.13 -25.11
N ASP A 153 29.05 7.04 -26.08
CA ASP A 153 28.18 6.84 -27.23
C ASP A 153 28.77 5.85 -28.25
N ASN A 154 30.10 5.61 -28.21
CA ASN A 154 30.81 4.65 -29.08
C ASN A 154 31.98 3.96 -28.36
N LYS A 155 32.35 2.77 -28.84
CA LYS A 155 33.52 2.01 -28.35
C LYS A 155 34.82 2.64 -28.85
N GLY A 156 35.69 3.07 -27.93
CA GLY A 156 37.02 3.62 -28.25
C GLY A 156 37.10 5.15 -28.30
N GLU A 157 36.01 5.86 -28.02
CA GLU A 157 35.99 7.32 -27.85
C GLU A 157 36.04 7.69 -26.36
N ALA A 158 36.53 8.90 -26.05
CA ALA A 158 36.47 9.42 -24.69
C ALA A 158 35.00 9.60 -24.26
N PRO A 159 34.66 9.38 -22.98
CA PRO A 159 33.29 9.54 -22.50
C PRO A 159 32.80 10.97 -22.71
N SER A 160 31.49 11.13 -22.91
CA SER A 160 30.85 12.44 -23.06
C SER A 160 30.79 13.19 -21.73
N SER A 161 30.62 12.46 -20.61
CA SER A 161 30.80 12.98 -19.26
C SER A 161 31.33 11.93 -18.29
N VAL A 162 31.93 12.43 -17.21
CA VAL A 162 32.36 11.67 -16.03
C VAL A 162 31.74 12.32 -14.80
N VAL A 163 31.02 11.53 -13.99
CA VAL A 163 30.52 12.00 -12.69
C VAL A 163 31.39 11.41 -11.60
N GLU A 164 31.85 12.26 -10.68
CA GLU A 164 32.56 11.90 -9.46
C GLU A 164 31.66 12.23 -8.26
N TYR A 165 31.27 11.23 -7.47
CA TYR A 165 30.45 11.43 -6.27
C TYR A 165 31.32 11.52 -5.03
N ASP A 166 31.29 12.67 -4.36
CA ASP A 166 32.07 12.96 -3.15
C ASP A 166 31.41 12.37 -1.90
N THR A 167 30.08 12.31 -1.88
CA THR A 167 29.33 11.93 -0.67
C THR A 167 28.15 11.04 -1.01
N THR A 168 27.88 10.07 -0.14
CA THR A 168 26.64 9.28 -0.13
C THR A 168 25.92 9.56 1.17
N THR A 169 24.66 10.01 1.09
CA THR A 169 23.77 10.20 2.24
C THR A 169 22.64 9.19 2.15
N VAL A 170 22.41 8.43 3.21
CA VAL A 170 21.27 7.51 3.34
C VAL A 170 20.32 8.10 4.37
N THR A 171 19.03 8.16 4.07
CA THR A 171 18.01 8.73 4.96
C THR A 171 16.74 7.89 4.93
N GLY A 172 16.26 7.45 6.09
CA GLY A 172 15.06 6.63 6.21
C GLY A 172 14.97 5.94 7.58
N GLY A 173 14.01 5.03 7.73
CA GLY A 173 14.01 4.08 8.85
C GLY A 173 15.06 2.98 8.68
N ALA A 174 15.03 1.98 9.56
CA ALA A 174 15.87 0.78 9.42
C ALA A 174 15.69 0.09 8.06
N ASP A 175 16.74 -0.58 7.60
CA ASP A 175 16.76 -1.35 6.35
C ASP A 175 15.68 -2.44 6.33
N ALA A 176 15.46 -3.09 7.47
CA ALA A 176 14.36 -4.02 7.70
C ALA A 176 13.72 -3.80 9.09
N GLY A 177 12.40 -3.91 9.18
CA GLY A 177 11.72 -4.03 10.47
C GLY A 177 11.98 -5.41 11.07
N VAL A 178 11.69 -6.44 10.27
CA VAL A 178 12.00 -7.85 10.57
C VAL A 178 12.93 -8.43 9.51
N TYR A 179 13.95 -9.15 9.94
CA TYR A 179 14.82 -9.96 9.06
C TYR A 179 14.82 -11.42 9.53
N VAL A 180 14.49 -12.35 8.64
CA VAL A 180 14.50 -13.78 8.94
C VAL A 180 15.15 -14.59 7.83
N GLU A 181 16.13 -15.42 8.17
CA GLU A 181 16.84 -16.27 7.22
C GLU A 181 17.24 -17.65 7.78
N ASP A 182 17.72 -18.52 6.88
CA ASP A 182 18.32 -19.82 7.19
C ASP A 182 17.44 -20.78 8.00
N GLY A 183 16.12 -20.74 7.82
CA GLY A 183 15.19 -21.65 8.49
C GLY A 183 14.69 -21.17 9.85
N ALA A 184 14.98 -19.92 10.21
CA ALA A 184 14.49 -19.29 11.42
C ALA A 184 12.99 -18.94 11.35
N THR A 185 12.41 -18.59 12.50
CA THR A 185 11.00 -18.18 12.62
C THR A 185 10.86 -16.85 13.36
N VAL A 186 10.09 -15.91 12.78
CA VAL A 186 9.67 -14.71 13.49
C VAL A 186 8.14 -14.63 13.54
N THR A 187 7.61 -14.34 14.73
CA THR A 187 6.18 -14.05 14.93
C THR A 187 6.01 -12.66 15.55
N VAL A 188 5.29 -11.78 14.86
CA VAL A 188 4.88 -10.47 15.38
C VAL A 188 3.36 -10.46 15.47
N LYS A 189 2.79 -10.24 16.66
CA LYS A 189 1.32 -10.21 16.82
C LYS A 189 0.72 -8.89 16.37
N GLY A 190 1.47 -7.80 16.46
CA GLY A 190 1.09 -6.48 15.98
C GLY A 190 1.53 -6.20 14.53
N THR A 191 1.79 -4.92 14.28
CA THR A 191 2.19 -4.34 13.00
C THR A 191 3.70 -4.19 12.92
N ILE A 192 4.27 -4.35 11.73
CA ILE A 192 5.67 -4.06 11.44
C ILE A 192 5.73 -2.77 10.61
N THR A 193 6.49 -1.77 11.07
CA THR A 193 6.77 -0.53 10.31
C THR A 193 8.27 -0.31 10.20
N ALA A 194 8.80 0.00 9.02
CA ALA A 194 10.24 0.18 8.82
C ALA A 194 10.59 1.18 7.72
N GLY A 195 11.89 1.37 7.48
CA GLY A 195 12.44 2.14 6.37
C GLY A 195 12.33 1.37 5.04
N GLU A 196 13.43 0.80 4.55
CA GLU A 196 13.48 0.21 3.20
C GLU A 196 12.55 -0.99 3.05
N ASN A 197 12.60 -1.96 3.97
CA ASN A 197 11.80 -3.17 3.91
C ASN A 197 10.98 -3.30 5.19
N GLY A 198 9.65 -3.49 5.07
CA GLY A 198 8.85 -3.86 6.24
C GLY A 198 9.38 -5.16 6.85
N ALA A 199 9.52 -6.18 6.01
CA ALA A 199 10.23 -7.41 6.35
C ALA A 199 11.10 -7.96 5.21
N VAL A 200 12.14 -8.72 5.58
CA VAL A 200 12.96 -9.50 4.66
C VAL A 200 12.91 -10.96 5.08
N VAL A 201 12.59 -11.85 4.14
CA VAL A 201 12.43 -13.30 4.38
C VAL A 201 13.24 -14.09 3.35
N LYS A 202 14.24 -14.83 3.82
CA LYS A 202 15.15 -15.63 2.98
C LYS A 202 15.21 -17.08 3.43
N GLY A 203 15.53 -17.99 2.51
CA GLY A 203 15.59 -19.43 2.75
C GLY A 203 14.24 -20.03 3.14
N ASN A 204 14.25 -21.24 3.70
CA ASN A 204 13.04 -21.93 4.18
C ASN A 204 12.55 -21.38 5.54
N SER A 205 12.55 -20.06 5.71
CA SER A 205 12.22 -19.37 6.96
C SER A 205 10.74 -19.06 7.09
N THR A 206 10.28 -18.78 8.31
CA THR A 206 8.87 -18.48 8.59
C THR A 206 8.69 -17.08 9.15
N LEU A 207 7.73 -16.33 8.61
CA LEU A 207 7.28 -15.04 9.14
C LEU A 207 5.76 -15.08 9.35
N ASN A 208 5.31 -14.82 10.58
CA ASN A 208 3.89 -14.65 10.92
C ASN A 208 3.64 -13.25 11.47
N VAL A 209 2.70 -12.53 10.88
CA VAL A 209 2.33 -11.15 11.28
C VAL A 209 0.83 -11.06 11.52
N GLY A 210 0.42 -10.62 12.71
CA GLY A 210 -0.99 -10.46 13.09
C GLY A 210 -1.61 -9.13 12.64
N GLY A 211 -0.79 -8.10 12.41
CA GLY A 211 -1.19 -6.80 11.87
C GLY A 211 -0.73 -6.57 10.43
N ASP A 212 -0.41 -5.31 10.13
CA ASP A 212 0.08 -4.88 8.83
C ASP A 212 1.61 -4.98 8.72
N VAL A 213 2.13 -4.97 7.50
CA VAL A 213 3.57 -4.80 7.23
C VAL A 213 3.75 -3.56 6.36
N VAL A 214 4.50 -2.57 6.86
CA VAL A 214 4.61 -1.23 6.25
C VAL A 214 6.07 -0.84 6.07
N SER A 215 6.41 -0.38 4.87
CA SER A 215 7.67 0.29 4.56
C SER A 215 7.42 1.76 4.22
N ASN A 216 8.12 2.65 4.92
CA ASN A 216 8.14 4.10 4.65
C ASN A 216 9.23 4.51 3.64
N GLY A 217 10.02 3.52 3.22
CA GLY A 217 11.14 3.59 2.30
C GLY A 217 12.38 4.29 2.83
N LYS A 218 13.38 4.29 1.95
CA LYS A 218 14.73 4.78 2.21
C LYS A 218 15.23 5.50 0.97
N GLU A 219 15.80 6.68 1.17
CA GLU A 219 16.42 7.47 0.11
C GLU A 219 17.95 7.41 0.23
N ILE A 220 18.62 7.15 -0.90
CA ILE A 220 20.07 7.21 -1.04
C ILE A 220 20.40 8.35 -1.99
N THR A 221 21.06 9.39 -1.48
CA THR A 221 21.49 10.55 -2.26
C THR A 221 23.00 10.58 -2.42
N LYS A 222 23.48 10.53 -3.66
CA LYS A 222 24.88 10.73 -4.02
C LYS A 222 25.09 12.13 -4.56
N SER A 223 26.01 12.88 -3.97
CA SER A 223 26.35 14.25 -4.38
C SER A 223 27.83 14.36 -4.75
N GLY A 224 28.12 15.16 -5.75
CA GLY A 224 29.49 15.45 -6.18
C GLY A 224 29.53 16.35 -7.41
N THR A 225 30.37 16.01 -8.38
CA THR A 225 30.68 16.85 -9.53
C THR A 225 30.59 16.08 -10.85
N GLU A 226 29.88 16.63 -11.84
CA GLU A 226 29.87 16.15 -13.23
C GLU A 226 30.86 16.97 -14.07
N TYR A 227 31.72 16.27 -14.79
CA TYR A 227 32.72 16.80 -15.72
C TYR A 227 32.30 16.44 -17.15
N ILE A 228 32.21 17.43 -18.04
CA ILE A 228 31.70 17.25 -19.41
C ILE A 228 32.82 17.49 -20.43
N ASN A 229 33.01 16.54 -21.35
CA ASN A 229 34.02 16.65 -22.40
C ASN A 229 33.75 17.87 -23.29
N GLY A 230 34.74 18.75 -23.45
CA GLY A 230 34.60 19.96 -24.26
C GLY A 230 33.96 21.15 -23.53
N GLU A 231 33.52 20.99 -22.28
CA GLU A 231 33.04 22.08 -21.41
C GLU A 231 34.02 22.35 -20.25
N GLY A 232 35.32 22.37 -20.56
CA GLY A 232 36.38 22.67 -19.59
C GLY A 232 36.87 21.49 -18.77
N ALA A 233 36.38 20.27 -19.03
CA ALA A 233 36.97 19.03 -18.54
C ALA A 233 37.79 18.31 -19.61
N SER A 234 38.86 17.64 -19.19
CA SER A 234 39.62 16.71 -20.01
C SER A 234 39.83 15.39 -19.25
N PHE A 235 39.97 14.30 -20.01
CA PHE A 235 40.02 12.95 -19.45
C PHE A 235 41.25 12.20 -19.96
N THR A 236 41.97 11.55 -19.04
CA THR A 236 43.05 10.63 -19.36
C THR A 236 42.54 9.19 -19.38
N LYS A 237 42.75 8.51 -20.51
CA LYS A 237 42.46 7.08 -20.68
C LYS A 237 43.56 6.23 -20.06
N LYS A 238 43.17 5.27 -19.23
CA LYS A 238 44.00 4.19 -18.71
C LYS A 238 43.45 2.86 -19.22
N THR A 239 44.34 1.95 -19.62
CA THR A 239 43.94 0.60 -20.05
C THR A 239 44.61 -0.41 -19.13
N GLU A 240 43.82 -1.30 -18.55
CA GLU A 240 44.30 -2.40 -17.71
C GLU A 240 43.81 -3.74 -18.26
N ILE A 241 44.58 -4.80 -18.03
CA ILE A 241 44.14 -6.16 -18.36
C ILE A 241 43.56 -6.80 -17.10
N VAL A 242 42.24 -6.97 -17.07
CA VAL A 242 41.52 -7.66 -15.99
C VAL A 242 41.02 -8.99 -16.55
N ASN A 243 41.44 -10.11 -15.95
CA ASN A 243 41.07 -11.46 -16.38
C ASN A 243 41.30 -11.74 -17.88
N GLY A 244 42.39 -11.23 -18.43
CA GLY A 244 42.77 -11.43 -19.84
C GLY A 244 41.99 -10.59 -20.86
N LYS A 245 41.15 -9.64 -20.41
CA LYS A 245 40.45 -8.67 -21.25
C LYS A 245 40.97 -7.26 -20.97
N GLU A 246 41.14 -6.46 -22.02
CA GLU A 246 41.41 -5.03 -21.87
C GLU A 246 40.17 -4.32 -21.35
N VAL A 247 40.33 -3.61 -20.24
CA VAL A 247 39.33 -2.73 -19.62
C VAL A 247 39.88 -1.31 -19.67
N GLU A 248 39.06 -0.39 -20.13
CA GLU A 248 39.40 1.04 -20.25
C GLU A 248 38.78 1.82 -19.10
N TYR A 249 39.59 2.66 -18.46
CA TYR A 249 39.19 3.59 -17.41
C TYR A 249 39.51 5.01 -17.85
N TYR A 250 38.71 5.99 -17.41
CA TYR A 250 38.98 7.41 -17.66
C TYR A 250 39.07 8.14 -16.33
N SER A 251 40.15 8.90 -16.12
CA SER A 251 40.32 9.80 -14.97
C SER A 251 40.15 11.25 -15.40
N VAL A 252 39.59 12.08 -14.52
CA VAL A 252 39.49 13.52 -14.73
C VAL A 252 40.87 14.16 -14.57
N ASP A 253 41.30 14.98 -15.53
CA ASP A 253 42.59 15.65 -15.49
C ASP A 253 42.58 16.82 -14.50
N GLU A 254 43.74 17.07 -13.86
CA GLU A 254 43.93 18.20 -12.95
C GLU A 254 43.64 19.54 -13.65
N GLY A 255 42.82 20.38 -13.01
CA GLY A 255 42.38 21.67 -13.56
C GLY A 255 41.09 21.63 -14.37
N SER A 256 40.49 20.45 -14.55
CA SER A 256 39.16 20.32 -15.15
C SER A 256 38.09 21.06 -14.35
N THR A 257 37.19 21.76 -15.03
CA THR A 257 36.01 22.39 -14.40
C THR A 257 34.81 21.47 -14.51
N GLY A 258 34.14 21.22 -13.38
CA GLY A 258 32.88 20.49 -13.33
C GLY A 258 31.74 21.31 -12.75
N LYS A 259 30.53 20.78 -12.83
CA LYS A 259 29.30 21.35 -12.26
C LYS A 259 28.74 20.42 -11.17
N PRO A 260 27.94 20.93 -10.21
CA PRO A 260 27.33 20.07 -9.19
C PRO A 260 26.49 18.95 -9.81
N ALA A 261 26.65 17.74 -9.29
CA ALA A 261 25.89 16.57 -9.68
C ALA A 261 25.24 15.95 -8.44
N VAL A 262 23.95 15.61 -8.58
CA VAL A 262 23.19 14.90 -7.55
C VAL A 262 22.44 13.77 -8.23
N TRP A 263 22.46 12.59 -7.61
CA TRP A 263 21.67 11.45 -8.01
C TRP A 263 21.05 10.85 -6.76
N SER A 264 19.73 10.68 -6.76
CA SER A 264 19.01 10.00 -5.69
C SER A 264 18.36 8.73 -6.21
N GLU A 265 18.29 7.75 -5.32
CA GLU A 265 17.56 6.50 -5.49
C GLU A 265 16.65 6.31 -4.29
N TYR A 266 15.48 5.76 -4.53
CA TYR A 266 14.49 5.47 -3.52
C TYR A 266 14.13 3.99 -3.60
N SER A 267 14.17 3.31 -2.46
CA SER A 267 13.84 1.89 -2.32
C SER A 267 12.81 1.70 -1.22
N SER A 268 11.78 0.92 -1.52
CA SER A 268 10.75 0.57 -0.56
C SER A 268 10.01 -0.71 -0.94
N ASN A 269 10.05 -1.71 -0.06
CA ASN A 269 9.28 -2.94 -0.19
C ASN A 269 8.48 -3.16 1.09
N GLY A 270 7.19 -3.46 1.00
CA GLY A 270 6.46 -3.99 2.16
C GLY A 270 7.15 -5.27 2.65
N ILE A 271 7.35 -6.24 1.75
CA ILE A 271 8.16 -7.43 2.00
C ILE A 271 9.14 -7.68 0.86
N ASN A 272 10.38 -8.03 1.17
CA ASN A 272 11.36 -8.54 0.22
C ASN A 272 11.66 -10.02 0.53
N THR A 273 11.57 -10.90 -0.46
CA THR A 273 11.79 -12.33 -0.24
C THR A 273 12.41 -13.01 -1.45
N ASP A 274 13.14 -14.11 -1.21
CA ASP A 274 13.55 -15.04 -2.26
C ASP A 274 12.44 -16.00 -2.70
N GLY A 275 11.33 -16.05 -1.96
CA GLY A 275 10.18 -16.90 -2.24
C GLY A 275 10.28 -18.34 -1.71
N ASN A 276 11.33 -18.68 -0.96
CA ASN A 276 11.51 -20.02 -0.41
C ASN A 276 10.76 -20.23 0.93
N GLY A 277 10.49 -19.15 1.65
CA GLY A 277 9.92 -19.18 3.00
C GLY A 277 8.40 -19.35 3.08
N THR A 278 7.89 -19.44 4.30
CA THR A 278 6.46 -19.37 4.64
C THR A 278 6.15 -18.01 5.26
N ILE A 279 5.35 -17.21 4.58
CA ILE A 279 4.98 -15.86 5.01
C ILE A 279 3.47 -15.81 5.19
N VAL A 280 3.01 -15.38 6.37
CA VAL A 280 1.59 -15.16 6.67
C VAL A 280 1.42 -13.78 7.29
N VAL A 281 0.61 -12.93 6.65
CA VAL A 281 0.23 -11.60 7.14
C VAL A 281 -1.29 -11.54 7.25
N GLU A 282 -1.81 -11.31 8.45
CA GLU A 282 -3.26 -11.18 8.68
C GLU A 282 -3.82 -9.83 8.21
N GLY A 283 -3.00 -8.78 8.20
CA GLY A 283 -3.33 -7.45 7.69
C GLY A 283 -2.92 -7.20 6.23
N ASP A 284 -2.70 -5.93 5.92
CA ASP A 284 -2.22 -5.44 4.63
C ASP A 284 -0.69 -5.43 4.57
N VAL A 285 -0.13 -5.53 3.37
CA VAL A 285 1.30 -5.32 3.11
C VAL A 285 1.45 -4.08 2.24
N THR A 286 2.15 -3.06 2.73
CA THR A 286 2.30 -1.76 2.06
C THR A 286 3.77 -1.39 1.92
N GLY A 287 4.21 -1.14 0.70
CA GLY A 287 5.48 -0.44 0.43
C GLY A 287 5.24 0.80 -0.43
N GLN A 288 6.01 1.85 -0.19
CA GLN A 288 5.95 3.08 -0.98
C GLN A 288 6.45 2.90 -2.43
N GLN A 289 7.15 1.82 -2.76
CA GLN A 289 7.48 1.50 -4.15
C GLN A 289 6.82 0.19 -4.58
N TYR A 290 7.13 -0.92 -3.89
CA TYR A 290 6.59 -2.24 -4.16
C TYR A 290 5.90 -2.81 -2.92
N GLY A 291 4.75 -3.46 -3.09
CA GLY A 291 4.10 -4.15 -1.97
C GLY A 291 4.93 -5.35 -1.52
N ILE A 292 5.11 -6.35 -2.39
CA ILE A 292 6.04 -7.46 -2.17
C ILE A 292 6.97 -7.58 -3.38
N THR A 293 8.27 -7.65 -3.12
CA THR A 293 9.28 -8.04 -4.10
C THR A 293 9.68 -9.50 -3.87
N ILE A 294 9.60 -10.30 -4.93
CA ILE A 294 10.05 -11.69 -4.96
C ILE A 294 11.30 -11.75 -5.85
N ASP A 295 12.47 -11.67 -5.23
CA ASP A 295 13.77 -11.79 -5.89
C ASP A 295 14.36 -13.16 -5.60
N ASN A 296 13.90 -14.14 -6.37
CA ASN A 296 14.38 -15.51 -6.28
C ASN A 296 15.83 -15.51 -6.77
N ASP A 297 16.80 -15.65 -5.87
CA ASP A 297 18.24 -15.53 -6.07
C ASP A 297 18.94 -16.90 -6.17
N GLU A 298 18.37 -17.96 -5.59
CA GLU A 298 18.87 -19.34 -5.66
C GLU A 298 18.04 -20.25 -6.60
N ASP A 299 18.59 -21.41 -7.01
CA ASP A 299 17.79 -22.49 -7.64
C ASP A 299 16.98 -23.18 -6.50
N GLY A 300 15.91 -22.50 -6.02
CA GLY A 300 15.25 -22.79 -4.74
C GLY A 300 13.77 -23.18 -4.84
N LYS A 301 13.23 -23.78 -3.76
CA LYS A 301 11.90 -24.40 -3.69
C LYS A 301 10.80 -23.33 -3.59
N ALA A 302 9.65 -23.55 -4.23
CA ALA A 302 8.49 -22.68 -4.02
C ALA A 302 7.96 -22.79 -2.57
N GLY A 303 8.11 -21.72 -1.80
CA GLY A 303 7.50 -21.53 -0.48
C GLY A 303 6.04 -21.11 -0.59
N SER A 304 5.54 -20.36 0.40
CA SER A 304 4.16 -19.85 0.40
C SER A 304 4.07 -18.43 0.95
N ILE A 305 3.31 -17.57 0.27
CA ILE A 305 3.00 -16.22 0.71
C ILE A 305 1.49 -16.10 0.87
N VAL A 306 1.05 -15.77 2.08
CA VAL A 306 -0.36 -15.57 2.42
C VAL A 306 -0.56 -14.18 3.00
N VAL A 307 -1.39 -13.36 2.34
CA VAL A 307 -1.77 -12.03 2.82
C VAL A 307 -3.29 -11.94 2.88
N LEU A 308 -3.85 -11.93 4.08
CA LEU A 308 -5.31 -11.89 4.26
C LEU A 308 -5.90 -10.50 3.94
N GLY A 309 -5.07 -9.46 3.95
CA GLY A 309 -5.37 -8.12 3.45
C GLY A 309 -4.94 -7.87 2.00
N ALA A 310 -4.78 -6.60 1.66
CA ALA A 310 -4.31 -6.14 0.37
C ALA A 310 -2.79 -5.99 0.34
N ILE A 311 -2.20 -6.31 -0.81
CA ILE A 311 -0.80 -5.99 -1.12
C ILE A 311 -0.78 -4.68 -1.90
N LYS A 312 -0.12 -3.66 -1.38
CA LYS A 312 -0.13 -2.28 -1.88
C LYS A 312 1.27 -1.79 -2.20
N GLY A 313 1.49 -1.35 -3.42
CA GLY A 313 2.69 -0.62 -3.81
C GLY A 313 2.37 0.58 -4.67
N GLU A 314 3.06 1.71 -4.52
CA GLU A 314 2.79 2.86 -5.40
C GLU A 314 3.05 2.52 -6.86
N LYS A 315 4.06 1.69 -7.14
CA LYS A 315 4.36 1.21 -8.50
C LYS A 315 3.68 -0.11 -8.78
N TYR A 316 4.07 -1.16 -8.06
CA TYR A 316 3.51 -2.51 -8.22
C TYR A 316 3.12 -3.10 -6.87
N GLY A 317 1.95 -3.75 -6.80
CA GLY A 317 1.59 -4.57 -5.64
C GLY A 317 2.55 -5.75 -5.50
N LEU A 318 2.69 -6.55 -6.56
CA LEU A 318 3.71 -7.61 -6.65
C LEU A 318 4.77 -7.26 -7.69
N ASN A 319 6.02 -7.22 -7.26
CA ASN A 319 7.19 -7.11 -8.12
C ASN A 319 7.88 -8.47 -8.21
N LEU A 320 7.69 -9.15 -9.34
CA LEU A 320 8.35 -10.42 -9.63
C LEU A 320 9.73 -10.11 -10.22
N ALA A 321 10.78 -10.79 -9.75
CA ALA A 321 12.14 -10.88 -10.29
C ALA A 321 12.50 -9.86 -11.39
N ASP A 322 13.47 -8.99 -11.12
CA ASP A 322 13.81 -7.94 -12.08
C ASP A 322 14.29 -8.50 -13.44
N ALA A 323 14.31 -7.63 -14.46
CA ALA A 323 14.70 -8.05 -15.81
C ALA A 323 16.14 -8.58 -15.89
N ASN A 324 17.03 -8.17 -14.97
CA ASN A 324 18.40 -8.67 -14.89
C ASN A 324 18.43 -10.09 -14.32
N SER A 325 17.64 -10.35 -13.28
CA SER A 325 17.41 -11.67 -12.70
C SER A 325 16.82 -12.63 -13.72
N MET A 326 16.00 -12.15 -14.68
CA MET A 326 15.46 -13.01 -15.75
C MET A 326 16.54 -13.62 -16.67
N TYR A 327 17.68 -12.95 -16.89
CA TYR A 327 18.76 -13.53 -17.70
C TYR A 327 19.31 -14.83 -17.14
N LYS A 328 19.24 -15.05 -15.82
CA LYS A 328 19.70 -16.29 -15.19
C LYS A 328 18.85 -17.50 -15.58
N TYR A 329 17.58 -17.27 -15.93
CA TYR A 329 16.64 -18.31 -16.37
C TYR A 329 16.72 -18.62 -17.87
N VAL A 330 17.24 -17.68 -18.65
CA VAL A 330 17.45 -17.86 -20.10
C VAL A 330 18.80 -18.52 -20.30
N GLU A 331 18.83 -19.86 -20.38
CA GLU A 331 20.07 -20.64 -20.55
C GLU A 331 20.96 -20.10 -21.67
N ASP A 332 22.21 -19.75 -21.39
CA ASP A 332 23.10 -19.07 -22.35
C ASP A 332 23.81 -20.00 -23.36
N ASN A 333 23.44 -21.28 -23.41
CA ASN A 333 24.20 -22.28 -24.15
C ASN A 333 23.68 -22.56 -25.57
N ASN A 334 24.65 -22.77 -26.46
CA ASN A 334 24.57 -22.90 -27.93
C ASN A 334 23.86 -24.19 -28.38
N THR A 335 22.62 -24.42 -27.94
CA THR A 335 21.81 -25.65 -28.20
C THR A 335 21.19 -25.70 -29.60
N GLY A 336 21.38 -24.65 -30.42
CA GLY A 336 20.73 -24.50 -31.73
C GLY A 336 19.26 -24.06 -31.65
N GLU A 337 18.73 -23.82 -30.45
CA GLU A 337 17.38 -23.30 -30.22
C GLU A 337 17.33 -21.78 -30.45
N SER A 338 16.18 -21.26 -30.88
CA SER A 338 15.98 -19.82 -30.99
C SER A 338 15.91 -19.18 -29.60
N TYR A 339 16.24 -17.89 -29.52
CA TYR A 339 16.13 -17.13 -28.28
C TYR A 339 14.72 -17.22 -27.67
N ALA A 340 13.68 -17.08 -28.48
CA ALA A 340 12.27 -17.13 -28.05
C ALA A 340 11.93 -18.45 -27.32
N VAL A 341 12.45 -19.58 -27.80
CA VAL A 341 12.22 -20.89 -27.17
C VAL A 341 12.93 -20.99 -25.82
N ARG A 342 14.18 -20.51 -25.72
CA ARG A 342 14.92 -20.46 -24.45
C ARG A 342 14.25 -19.53 -23.44
N ALA A 343 13.78 -18.38 -23.90
CA ALA A 343 13.04 -17.41 -23.11
C ALA A 343 11.77 -18.04 -22.52
N GLN A 344 10.95 -18.71 -23.33
CA GLN A 344 9.75 -19.41 -22.85
C GLN A 344 10.08 -20.45 -21.76
N LYS A 345 11.10 -21.29 -21.96
CA LYS A 345 11.53 -22.28 -20.96
C LYS A 345 11.99 -21.61 -19.66
N GLY A 346 12.69 -20.48 -19.76
CA GLY A 346 13.09 -19.68 -18.60
C GLY A 346 11.87 -19.18 -17.82
N GLY A 347 10.84 -18.69 -18.52
CA GLY A 347 9.59 -18.28 -17.89
C GLY A 347 8.85 -19.43 -17.20
N GLU A 348 8.79 -20.60 -17.84
CA GLU A 348 8.21 -21.82 -17.26
C GLU A 348 9.00 -22.36 -16.05
N LYS A 349 10.32 -22.12 -16.01
CA LYS A 349 11.18 -22.44 -14.86
C LYS A 349 10.85 -21.50 -13.70
N LEU A 350 10.88 -20.19 -13.92
CA LEU A 350 10.54 -19.20 -12.89
C LEU A 350 9.15 -19.47 -12.29
N ALA A 351 8.14 -19.74 -13.13
CA ALA A 351 6.78 -19.99 -12.65
C ALA A 351 6.65 -21.19 -11.69
N LYS A 352 7.60 -22.13 -11.69
CA LYS A 352 7.62 -23.28 -10.77
C LYS A 352 8.39 -22.99 -9.47
N GLU A 353 9.20 -21.95 -9.46
CA GLU A 353 10.05 -21.56 -8.34
C GLU A 353 9.46 -20.36 -7.58
N ILE A 354 8.46 -19.68 -8.15
CA ILE A 354 7.66 -18.70 -7.43
C ILE A 354 6.80 -19.39 -6.37
N PRO A 355 6.72 -18.83 -5.14
CA PRO A 355 5.92 -19.40 -4.06
C PRO A 355 4.44 -19.50 -4.41
N ASP A 356 3.71 -20.38 -3.71
CA ASP A 356 2.26 -20.37 -3.73
C ASP A 356 1.75 -19.07 -3.09
N ILE A 357 1.06 -18.23 -3.88
CA ILE A 357 0.54 -16.94 -3.41
C ILE A 357 -0.96 -17.05 -3.14
N THR A 358 -1.37 -16.66 -1.93
CA THR A 358 -2.76 -16.52 -1.52
C THR A 358 -3.00 -15.12 -0.97
N VAL A 359 -3.91 -14.36 -1.57
CA VAL A 359 -4.08 -12.93 -1.26
C VAL A 359 -5.52 -12.49 -1.34
N TYR A 360 -5.94 -11.48 -0.58
CA TYR A 360 -7.26 -10.88 -0.78
C TYR A 360 -7.31 -9.92 -1.98
N ALA A 361 -6.38 -8.96 -2.06
CA ALA A 361 -6.29 -8.00 -3.16
C ALA A 361 -4.84 -7.61 -3.48
N ILE A 362 -4.59 -7.18 -4.72
CA ILE A 362 -3.30 -6.67 -5.17
C ILE A 362 -3.54 -5.29 -5.81
N GLU A 363 -2.90 -4.27 -5.26
CA GLU A 363 -3.06 -2.87 -5.63
C GLU A 363 -1.70 -2.28 -6.00
N GLY A 364 -1.61 -1.74 -7.22
CA GLY A 364 -0.49 -0.91 -7.65
C GLY A 364 -0.95 0.19 -8.59
N SER A 365 -0.38 1.39 -8.47
CA SER A 365 -0.84 2.56 -9.24
C SER A 365 -0.51 2.41 -10.72
N ASP A 366 0.66 1.85 -11.05
CA ASP A 366 1.01 1.52 -12.44
C ASP A 366 0.33 0.21 -12.86
N LYS A 367 0.61 -0.87 -12.13
CA LYS A 367 0.04 -2.22 -12.35
C LYS A 367 -0.04 -2.98 -11.05
N ALA A 368 -0.98 -3.92 -10.94
CA ALA A 368 -1.03 -4.81 -9.79
C ALA A 368 0.22 -5.69 -9.69
N ILE A 369 0.68 -6.22 -10.82
CA ILE A 369 1.83 -7.13 -10.91
C ILE A 369 2.77 -6.62 -12.00
N ASN A 370 4.07 -6.59 -11.74
CA ASN A 370 5.09 -6.23 -12.73
C ASN A 370 5.03 -7.22 -13.93
N ASP A 371 5.00 -6.70 -15.16
CA ASP A 371 5.01 -7.49 -16.41
C ASP A 371 6.37 -7.47 -17.14
N GLY A 372 7.43 -7.01 -16.47
CA GLY A 372 8.82 -7.08 -16.94
C GLY A 372 9.15 -6.10 -18.06
N LYS A 373 8.17 -5.28 -18.45
CA LYS A 373 8.37 -4.25 -19.46
C LYS A 373 9.09 -3.06 -18.81
N LEU A 374 10.41 -3.01 -18.94
CA LEU A 374 11.16 -1.80 -18.61
C LEU A 374 10.69 -0.68 -19.56
N GLY A 375 10.37 0.48 -18.97
CA GLY A 375 9.85 1.63 -19.68
C GLY A 375 10.82 2.21 -20.72
N GLU A 376 10.39 3.30 -21.34
CA GLU A 376 11.19 4.02 -22.33
C GLU A 376 12.32 4.79 -21.63
N HIS A 377 13.58 4.55 -22.01
CA HIS A 377 14.73 5.30 -21.49
C HIS A 377 15.23 6.26 -22.56
N ASN A 378 15.20 7.58 -22.30
CA ASN A 378 15.63 8.62 -23.22
C ASN A 378 14.98 8.54 -24.63
N GLY A 379 13.68 8.24 -24.70
CA GLY A 379 12.96 8.10 -25.97
C GLY A 379 13.38 6.88 -26.80
N ARG A 380 14.09 5.92 -26.19
CA ARG A 380 14.34 4.60 -26.75
C ARG A 380 13.51 3.59 -25.97
N THR A 381 12.65 2.85 -26.69
CA THR A 381 12.07 1.63 -26.16
C THR A 381 13.20 0.65 -25.86
N MET A 382 13.43 0.34 -24.59
CA MET A 382 14.32 -0.76 -24.24
C MET A 382 13.61 -2.05 -24.63
N VAL A 383 14.07 -2.70 -25.70
CA VAL A 383 13.64 -4.06 -26.02
C VAL A 383 14.30 -4.95 -24.97
N VAL A 384 13.53 -5.34 -23.96
CA VAL A 384 13.98 -6.36 -22.99
C VAL A 384 14.12 -7.64 -23.80
N GLU A 385 15.36 -8.08 -24.05
CA GLU A 385 15.63 -9.27 -24.86
C GLU A 385 14.82 -10.46 -24.34
N CYS A 386 14.65 -10.57 -23.02
CA CYS A 386 13.92 -11.63 -22.33
C CYS A 386 12.41 -11.37 -22.10
N TYR A 387 11.79 -10.34 -22.69
CA TYR A 387 10.37 -10.01 -22.43
C TYR A 387 9.41 -11.20 -22.65
N GLN A 388 9.65 -12.02 -23.68
CA GLN A 388 8.84 -13.22 -23.93
C GLN A 388 8.93 -14.26 -22.80
N ALA A 389 10.09 -14.37 -22.13
CA ALA A 389 10.25 -15.20 -20.94
C ALA A 389 9.39 -14.66 -19.80
N TYR A 390 9.47 -13.34 -19.61
CA TYR A 390 8.74 -12.66 -18.56
C TYR A 390 7.23 -12.81 -18.77
N GLN A 391 6.74 -12.63 -20.00
CA GLN A 391 5.32 -12.80 -20.32
C GLN A 391 4.83 -14.23 -20.00
N ALA A 392 5.60 -15.26 -20.36
CA ALA A 392 5.24 -16.65 -20.08
C ALA A 392 5.20 -16.94 -18.57
N ALA A 393 6.17 -16.42 -17.81
CA ALA A 393 6.16 -16.51 -16.35
C ALA A 393 4.95 -15.78 -15.75
N TYR A 394 4.75 -14.53 -16.16
CA TYR A 394 3.66 -13.67 -15.70
C TYR A 394 2.30 -14.36 -15.87
N GLU A 395 1.98 -14.85 -17.07
CA GLU A 395 0.70 -15.52 -17.33
C GLU A 395 0.53 -16.77 -16.45
N SER A 396 1.60 -17.55 -16.26
CA SER A 396 1.56 -18.75 -15.42
C SER A 396 1.32 -18.40 -13.95
N ILE A 397 2.00 -17.38 -13.44
CA ILE A 397 1.92 -16.94 -12.04
C ILE A 397 0.56 -16.31 -11.76
N VAL A 398 0.10 -15.37 -12.59
CA VAL A 398 -1.19 -14.69 -12.41
C VAL A 398 -2.36 -15.68 -12.37
N ASN A 399 -2.31 -16.70 -13.22
CA ASN A 399 -3.33 -17.76 -13.24
C ASN A 399 -3.21 -18.73 -12.06
N ALA A 400 -2.07 -18.76 -11.36
CA ALA A 400 -1.85 -19.63 -10.21
C ALA A 400 -2.26 -18.99 -8.87
N ILE A 401 -2.26 -17.66 -8.76
CA ILE A 401 -2.61 -16.92 -7.53
C ILE A 401 -4.01 -17.30 -7.03
N ASN A 402 -4.10 -17.63 -5.74
CA ASN A 402 -5.36 -17.87 -5.06
C ASN A 402 -5.87 -16.56 -4.44
N TYR A 403 -7.05 -16.11 -4.84
CA TYR A 403 -7.71 -14.93 -4.31
C TYR A 403 -8.72 -15.28 -3.24
N ILE A 404 -8.60 -14.66 -2.06
CA ILE A 404 -9.49 -14.87 -0.92
C ILE A 404 -10.86 -14.24 -1.21
N ILE A 405 -11.91 -15.00 -0.95
CA ILE A 405 -13.30 -14.56 -1.06
C ILE A 405 -13.77 -14.14 0.33
N LYS A 406 -13.97 -12.83 0.53
CA LYS A 406 -14.56 -12.28 1.75
C LYS A 406 -16.09 -12.19 1.61
N GLN A 407 -16.77 -12.20 2.75
CA GLN A 407 -18.21 -12.01 2.83
C GLN A 407 -18.48 -10.81 3.73
N ASP A 408 -19.36 -9.91 3.30
CA ASP A 408 -19.83 -8.81 4.14
C ASP A 408 -20.65 -9.38 5.30
N ASP A 409 -20.19 -9.18 6.55
CA ASP A 409 -20.80 -9.80 7.74
C ASP A 409 -22.29 -9.52 7.85
N LYS A 410 -22.70 -8.28 7.57
CA LYS A 410 -24.10 -7.87 7.63
C LYS A 410 -24.92 -8.59 6.56
N SER A 411 -24.47 -8.58 5.31
CA SER A 411 -25.15 -9.26 4.22
C SER A 411 -25.22 -10.77 4.43
N ASN A 412 -24.15 -11.36 4.96
CA ASN A 412 -24.11 -12.78 5.27
C ASN A 412 -25.13 -13.14 6.36
N SER A 413 -25.20 -12.35 7.43
CA SER A 413 -26.19 -12.52 8.51
C SER A 413 -27.62 -12.33 8.00
N ASP A 414 -27.88 -11.28 7.21
CA ASP A 414 -29.24 -10.92 6.78
C ASP A 414 -29.77 -11.85 5.68
N TYR A 415 -28.90 -12.36 4.80
CA TYR A 415 -29.30 -13.10 3.59
C TYR A 415 -28.76 -14.53 3.49
N GLY A 416 -27.96 -14.99 4.47
CA GLY A 416 -27.43 -16.35 4.52
C GLY A 416 -26.58 -16.70 3.30
N ILE A 417 -25.53 -15.92 3.06
CA ILE A 417 -24.63 -16.11 1.91
C ILE A 417 -23.81 -17.38 2.15
N THR A 418 -23.89 -18.32 1.21
CA THR A 418 -23.12 -19.56 1.21
C THR A 418 -22.25 -19.60 -0.04
N VAL A 419 -21.00 -20.02 0.14
CA VAL A 419 -20.00 -20.06 -0.94
C VAL A 419 -19.62 -21.51 -1.18
N ASP A 420 -19.64 -21.90 -2.45
CA ASP A 420 -19.09 -23.17 -2.94
C ASP A 420 -17.92 -22.85 -3.87
N ALA A 421 -16.72 -22.90 -3.27
CA ALA A 421 -15.45 -22.57 -3.88
C ALA A 421 -14.35 -23.45 -3.27
N THR A 422 -13.13 -23.33 -3.79
CA THR A 422 -11.96 -23.97 -3.18
C THR A 422 -11.78 -23.46 -1.75
N LYS A 423 -11.32 -24.32 -0.86
CA LYS A 423 -10.97 -23.94 0.51
C LYS A 423 -9.48 -24.16 0.74
N GLN A 424 -8.89 -23.27 1.53
CA GLN A 424 -7.51 -23.37 1.98
C GLN A 424 -7.46 -23.12 3.48
N THR A 425 -6.69 -23.94 4.20
CA THR A 425 -6.47 -23.76 5.63
C THR A 425 -5.22 -22.92 5.85
N ILE A 426 -5.37 -21.79 6.53
CA ILE A 426 -4.30 -20.86 6.89
C ILE A 426 -4.41 -20.65 8.40
N ASN A 427 -3.36 -20.93 9.16
CA ASN A 427 -3.35 -20.82 10.63
C ASN A 427 -4.60 -21.41 11.31
N ASP A 428 -4.93 -22.66 10.97
CA ASP A 428 -6.09 -23.42 11.45
C ASP A 428 -7.48 -22.83 11.12
N LYS A 429 -7.54 -21.79 10.28
CA LYS A 429 -8.78 -21.18 9.78
C LYS A 429 -8.97 -21.55 8.30
N GLU A 430 -10.20 -21.92 7.93
CA GLU A 430 -10.56 -22.16 6.52
C GLU A 430 -10.94 -20.84 5.83
N TYR A 431 -10.33 -20.58 4.68
CA TYR A 431 -10.65 -19.47 3.79
C TYR A 431 -11.15 -20.01 2.45
N PHE A 432 -12.19 -19.38 1.91
CA PHE A 432 -12.61 -19.63 0.53
C PHE A 432 -11.70 -18.90 -0.44
N THR A 433 -11.27 -19.60 -1.48
CA THR A 433 -10.39 -19.05 -2.51
C THR A 433 -10.88 -19.38 -3.92
N THR A 434 -10.48 -18.55 -4.88
CA THR A 434 -10.65 -18.82 -6.31
C THR A 434 -9.45 -18.31 -7.09
N LYS A 435 -9.36 -18.65 -8.38
CA LYS A 435 -8.35 -18.13 -9.30
C LYS A 435 -9.02 -17.20 -10.31
N ILE A 436 -8.22 -16.39 -10.99
CA ILE A 436 -8.72 -15.57 -12.10
C ILE A 436 -9.44 -16.45 -13.14
N ASN A 437 -10.59 -16.00 -13.64
CA ASN A 437 -11.44 -16.72 -14.59
C ASN A 437 -12.00 -18.07 -14.10
N GLN A 438 -11.70 -18.51 -12.88
CA GLN A 438 -12.31 -19.69 -12.29
C GLN A 438 -13.68 -19.33 -11.71
N ALA A 439 -14.72 -19.92 -12.28
CA ALA A 439 -16.07 -19.74 -11.79
C ALA A 439 -16.28 -20.47 -10.45
N PHE A 440 -16.99 -19.83 -9.52
CA PHE A 440 -17.44 -20.40 -8.26
C PHE A 440 -18.92 -20.06 -8.03
N SER A 441 -19.58 -20.83 -7.17
CA SER A 441 -21.01 -20.68 -6.93
C SER A 441 -21.29 -20.02 -5.58
N VAL A 442 -22.26 -19.12 -5.56
CA VAL A 442 -22.75 -18.47 -4.34
C VAL A 442 -24.25 -18.66 -4.27
N ALA A 443 -24.78 -19.04 -3.12
CA ALA A 443 -26.22 -19.08 -2.87
C ALA A 443 -26.60 -18.13 -1.74
N ALA A 444 -27.69 -17.38 -1.92
CA ALA A 444 -28.17 -16.40 -0.95
C ALA A 444 -29.70 -16.30 -1.00
N LYS A 445 -30.32 -16.03 0.15
CA LYS A 445 -31.76 -15.82 0.29
C LYS A 445 -32.09 -14.35 0.09
N LEU A 446 -32.05 -13.90 -1.16
CA LEU A 446 -32.30 -12.50 -1.49
C LEU A 446 -33.80 -12.23 -1.73
N PRO A 447 -34.34 -11.10 -1.22
CA PRO A 447 -35.66 -10.64 -1.61
C PRO A 447 -35.68 -10.13 -3.05
N ASP A 448 -36.88 -10.01 -3.62
CA ASP A 448 -37.07 -9.45 -4.96
C ASP A 448 -36.44 -8.06 -5.07
N GLY A 449 -35.75 -7.81 -6.19
CA GLY A 449 -35.03 -6.56 -6.42
C GLY A 449 -33.59 -6.53 -5.89
N TYR A 450 -33.09 -7.60 -5.25
CA TYR A 450 -31.69 -7.72 -4.82
C TYR A 450 -30.90 -8.73 -5.66
N THR A 451 -29.58 -8.51 -5.75
CA THR A 451 -28.55 -9.38 -6.35
C THR A 451 -27.34 -9.46 -5.42
N ILE A 452 -26.40 -10.36 -5.74
CA ILE A 452 -25.06 -10.36 -5.14
C ILE A 452 -24.12 -9.47 -5.96
N SER A 453 -23.27 -8.71 -5.26
CA SER A 453 -22.05 -8.12 -5.79
C SER A 453 -20.85 -8.93 -5.28
N GLY A 454 -19.85 -9.11 -6.13
CA GLY A 454 -18.54 -9.64 -5.74
C GLY A 454 -17.43 -8.58 -5.64
N GLY A 455 -17.75 -7.31 -5.85
CA GLY A 455 -16.77 -6.23 -6.03
C GLY A 455 -16.56 -5.83 -7.50
N GLU A 456 -15.73 -4.82 -7.73
CA GLU A 456 -15.53 -4.21 -9.06
C GLU A 456 -14.89 -5.16 -10.08
N ASN A 457 -14.08 -6.10 -9.62
CA ASN A 457 -13.30 -7.02 -10.46
C ASN A 457 -14.00 -8.37 -10.68
N VAL A 458 -15.29 -8.48 -10.36
CA VAL A 458 -16.01 -9.77 -10.36
C VAL A 458 -17.24 -9.71 -11.24
N THR A 459 -17.34 -10.68 -12.15
CA THR A 459 -18.57 -10.91 -12.92
C THR A 459 -19.56 -11.71 -12.09
N VAL A 460 -20.84 -11.38 -12.20
CA VAL A 460 -21.93 -12.07 -11.50
C VAL A 460 -23.00 -12.45 -12.51
N VAL A 461 -23.36 -13.74 -12.55
CA VAL A 461 -24.45 -14.28 -13.35
C VAL A 461 -25.51 -14.87 -12.43
N ASP A 462 -26.73 -14.34 -12.46
CA ASP A 462 -27.88 -14.89 -11.73
C ASP A 462 -28.48 -16.09 -12.47
N ASN A 463 -28.55 -17.24 -11.81
CA ASN A 463 -29.06 -18.49 -12.39
C ASN A 463 -30.58 -18.67 -12.21
N GLY A 464 -31.28 -17.72 -11.56
CA GLY A 464 -32.75 -17.69 -11.48
C GLY A 464 -33.37 -18.54 -10.36
N ASN A 465 -32.59 -18.95 -9.35
CA ASN A 465 -33.03 -19.82 -8.26
C ASN A 465 -32.40 -19.47 -6.89
N GLY A 466 -31.93 -18.23 -6.73
CA GLY A 466 -31.17 -17.80 -5.55
C GLY A 466 -29.71 -18.26 -5.54
N THR A 467 -29.21 -18.77 -6.67
CA THR A 467 -27.79 -19.07 -6.88
C THR A 467 -27.18 -18.17 -7.96
N PHE A 468 -25.91 -17.87 -7.79
CA PHE A 468 -25.12 -16.98 -8.60
C PHE A 468 -23.82 -17.66 -8.99
N SER A 469 -23.41 -17.49 -10.24
CA SER A 469 -22.09 -17.91 -10.73
C SER A 469 -21.20 -16.67 -10.79
N LEU A 470 -20.06 -16.68 -10.07
CA LEU A 470 -19.14 -15.55 -10.00
C LEU A 470 -17.76 -15.94 -10.53
N ALA A 471 -17.07 -15.01 -11.16
CA ALA A 471 -15.68 -15.18 -11.58
C ALA A 471 -14.91 -13.85 -11.51
N LEU A 472 -13.71 -13.90 -10.94
CA LEU A 472 -12.76 -12.80 -10.93
C LEU A 472 -12.23 -12.56 -12.35
N THR A 473 -12.22 -11.30 -12.81
CA THR A 473 -11.88 -10.94 -14.19
C THR A 473 -10.51 -10.33 -14.39
N ASN A 474 -9.83 -9.94 -13.30
CA ASN A 474 -8.48 -9.37 -13.35
C ASN A 474 -7.68 -9.75 -12.09
N GLU A 475 -6.39 -9.44 -12.13
CA GLU A 475 -5.39 -9.76 -11.12
C GLU A 475 -5.46 -8.90 -9.84
N LYS A 476 -6.39 -7.95 -9.74
CA LYS A 476 -6.49 -7.06 -8.56
C LYS A 476 -7.20 -7.70 -7.38
N GLY A 477 -7.96 -8.78 -7.59
CA GLY A 477 -8.69 -9.44 -6.51
C GLY A 477 -9.78 -8.55 -5.90
N GLY A 478 -9.85 -8.53 -4.57
CA GLY A 478 -10.80 -7.69 -3.82
C GLY A 478 -12.22 -8.26 -3.78
N ILE A 479 -12.36 -9.59 -3.74
CA ILE A 479 -13.66 -10.26 -3.81
C ILE A 479 -14.38 -10.10 -2.47
N ASN A 480 -15.41 -9.25 -2.44
CA ASN A 480 -16.25 -9.07 -1.27
C ASN A 480 -17.73 -9.31 -1.61
N LEU A 481 -18.26 -10.44 -1.12
CA LEU A 481 -19.63 -10.85 -1.38
C LEU A 481 -20.61 -10.03 -0.55
N LYS A 482 -21.44 -9.25 -1.22
CA LYS A 482 -22.42 -8.36 -0.59
C LYS A 482 -23.76 -8.41 -1.31
N ALA A 483 -24.86 -8.42 -0.56
CA ALA A 483 -26.17 -8.23 -1.15
C ALA A 483 -26.37 -6.75 -1.51
N VAL A 484 -26.76 -6.49 -2.75
CA VAL A 484 -27.00 -5.15 -3.28
C VAL A 484 -28.29 -5.12 -4.07
N LEU A 485 -28.88 -3.95 -4.26
CA LEU A 485 -30.06 -3.81 -5.13
C LEU A 485 -29.68 -4.10 -6.58
N ARG A 486 -30.54 -4.80 -7.32
CA ARG A 486 -30.37 -5.05 -8.76
C ARG A 486 -30.32 -3.72 -9.50
N PRO A 487 -29.27 -3.44 -10.29
CA PRO A 487 -29.33 -2.36 -11.25
C PRO A 487 -30.38 -2.69 -12.31
N VAL A 488 -31.19 -1.71 -12.70
CA VAL A 488 -32.19 -1.90 -13.76
C VAL A 488 -31.47 -1.94 -15.11
N SER A 489 -31.33 -3.12 -15.70
CA SER A 489 -30.78 -3.29 -17.04
C SER A 489 -31.66 -2.56 -18.06
N THR A 490 -31.09 -1.67 -18.88
CA THR A 490 -31.76 -1.17 -20.10
C THR A 490 -31.84 -2.30 -21.12
N GLY A 491 -32.82 -3.18 -20.96
CA GLY A 491 -33.13 -4.28 -21.87
C GLY A 491 -34.37 -3.97 -22.68
N ASP A 492 -34.22 -3.16 -23.72
CA ASP A 492 -34.84 -3.31 -25.05
C ASP A 492 -34.66 -2.00 -25.83
N ASN A 493 -33.55 -1.91 -26.57
CA ASN A 493 -33.52 -1.10 -27.78
C ASN A 493 -32.51 -1.70 -28.75
N SER A 494 -32.95 -2.79 -29.39
CA SER A 494 -32.48 -3.13 -30.72
C SER A 494 -32.94 -2.04 -31.70
N SER A 495 -32.23 -0.92 -31.76
CA SER A 495 -32.13 -0.09 -32.98
C SER A 495 -31.21 1.12 -32.77
N SER A 496 -30.08 1.11 -33.49
CA SER A 496 -29.53 2.25 -34.23
C SER A 496 -29.15 3.54 -33.48
N GLY A 497 -27.85 3.82 -33.46
CA GLY A 497 -27.32 5.17 -33.70
C GLY A 497 -26.63 5.81 -32.51
N GLY A 498 -25.28 5.81 -32.54
CA GLY A 498 -24.46 6.53 -31.56
C GLY A 498 -24.52 8.05 -31.70
N ASN A 499 -23.95 8.71 -30.70
CA ASN A 499 -23.00 9.83 -30.83
C ASN A 499 -22.47 10.16 -29.43
N ASP A 500 -21.18 9.96 -29.23
CA ASP A 500 -20.41 10.54 -28.12
C ASP A 500 -20.36 12.06 -28.28
N TYR A 501 -20.54 12.81 -27.19
CA TYR A 501 -20.25 14.24 -27.15
C TYR A 501 -19.23 14.53 -26.04
N GLU A 502 -18.12 15.12 -26.48
CA GLU A 502 -16.98 15.59 -25.72
C GLU A 502 -17.34 16.87 -24.92
N VAL A 503 -16.96 16.94 -23.65
CA VAL A 503 -17.14 18.14 -22.80
C VAL A 503 -15.78 18.76 -22.51
N VAL A 504 -15.61 20.01 -22.95
CA VAL A 504 -14.49 20.91 -22.66
C VAL A 504 -14.62 21.41 -21.21
N VAL A 505 -13.55 21.26 -20.42
CA VAL A 505 -13.45 21.80 -19.06
C VAL A 505 -12.69 23.12 -19.13
N GLU A 506 -13.32 24.23 -18.76
CA GLU A 506 -12.61 25.48 -18.41
C GLU A 506 -12.24 25.44 -16.92
N GLU A 507 -10.93 25.48 -16.64
CA GLU A 507 -10.39 25.72 -15.29
C GLU A 507 -10.71 27.13 -14.80
N VAL A 508 -11.09 27.26 -13.52
CA VAL A 508 -10.97 28.55 -12.82
C VAL A 508 -10.36 28.36 -11.43
N THR A 509 -9.29 29.13 -11.25
CA THR A 509 -8.29 29.28 -10.19
C THR A 509 -8.83 29.57 -8.79
N GLN A 510 -8.15 29.02 -7.78
CA GLN A 510 -8.26 29.40 -6.35
C GLN A 510 -7.60 30.76 -6.05
N PRO A 511 -8.04 31.43 -4.97
CA PRO A 511 -7.08 32.07 -4.07
C PRO A 511 -7.26 31.72 -2.57
N ASP A 512 -6.11 31.69 -1.90
CA ASP A 512 -5.80 31.32 -0.51
C ASP A 512 -5.90 32.55 0.47
N PRO A 513 -5.44 32.52 1.74
CA PRO A 513 -6.28 32.47 2.95
C PRO A 513 -6.11 33.70 3.89
N ALA A 514 -7.02 33.89 4.86
CA ALA A 514 -6.74 34.35 6.25
C ALA A 514 -8.01 34.88 6.96
N SER A 515 -8.40 34.24 8.07
CA SER A 515 -8.37 34.87 9.42
C SER A 515 -9.12 34.03 10.47
N THR A 516 -8.62 34.16 11.68
CA THR A 516 -8.76 33.37 12.93
C THR A 516 -10.04 33.62 13.76
N GLN A 517 -10.66 32.52 14.23
CA GLN A 517 -11.47 32.26 15.47
C GLN A 517 -12.52 33.27 16.01
N PRO A 518 -13.49 32.87 16.88
CA PRO A 518 -13.89 31.54 17.37
C PRO A 518 -15.38 31.21 17.07
N ASP A 519 -15.72 29.93 17.25
CA ASP A 519 -17.03 29.30 16.97
C ASP A 519 -18.27 30.02 17.58
N PRO A 520 -19.30 30.31 16.77
CA PRO A 520 -20.68 30.38 17.21
C PRO A 520 -21.53 29.27 16.56
N ALA A 521 -22.52 28.77 17.31
CA ALA A 521 -23.54 27.80 16.87
C ALA A 521 -24.06 28.08 15.44
N PRO A 522 -24.40 27.04 14.64
CA PRO A 522 -24.52 27.16 13.18
C PRO A 522 -25.67 28.08 12.78
N THR A 523 -25.35 29.35 12.52
CA THR A 523 -26.20 30.29 11.80
C THR A 523 -26.22 29.91 10.33
N GLN A 524 -27.37 29.43 9.83
CA GLN A 524 -27.56 29.22 8.40
C GLN A 524 -27.42 30.54 7.64
N PRO A 525 -26.70 30.56 6.50
CA PRO A 525 -26.55 31.76 5.68
C PRO A 525 -27.89 32.18 5.08
N SER A 526 -28.11 33.49 4.97
CA SER A 526 -29.34 34.13 4.44
C SER A 526 -29.71 33.75 2.99
N SER A 527 -28.88 32.94 2.32
CA SER A 527 -29.00 32.43 0.95
C SER A 527 -29.40 30.94 0.87
N LEU A 528 -29.53 30.25 2.01
CA LEU A 528 -30.02 28.88 2.14
C LEU A 528 -31.37 28.89 2.87
N VAL A 529 -32.42 28.42 2.20
CA VAL A 529 -33.75 28.28 2.82
C VAL A 529 -34.16 26.81 2.79
N ILE A 530 -34.36 26.23 3.98
CA ILE A 530 -34.84 24.85 4.14
C ILE A 530 -36.28 24.88 4.68
N THR A 531 -37.19 24.22 3.97
CA THR A 531 -38.61 24.13 4.34
C THR A 531 -39.08 22.69 4.26
N SER A 532 -39.61 22.17 5.36
CA SER A 532 -40.20 20.82 5.45
C SER A 532 -41.73 20.90 5.40
N ILE A 533 -42.37 20.09 4.55
CA ILE A 533 -43.84 19.97 4.47
C ILE A 533 -44.23 18.50 4.68
N SER A 534 -44.78 18.18 5.85
CA SER A 534 -45.46 16.92 6.12
C SER A 534 -46.93 17.01 5.68
N GLY A 535 -47.42 16.00 4.96
CA GLY A 535 -48.81 15.95 4.46
C GLY A 535 -49.85 16.24 5.55
N GLN A 536 -50.84 17.05 5.17
CA GLN A 536 -51.85 17.75 5.99
C GLN A 536 -51.38 19.09 6.59
N ALA A 537 -51.52 20.13 5.74
CA ALA A 537 -51.72 21.54 6.06
C ALA A 537 -50.97 22.08 7.30
N ASN A 538 -49.73 22.50 7.08
CA ASN A 538 -49.22 23.68 7.79
C ASN A 538 -48.85 24.74 6.76
N ALA A 539 -49.56 25.87 6.86
CA ALA A 539 -49.47 26.99 5.97
C ALA A 539 -48.03 27.50 5.89
N ALA A 540 -47.42 27.45 4.70
CA ALA A 540 -46.46 28.49 4.38
C ALA A 540 -47.18 29.82 4.63
N SER A 541 -46.60 30.71 5.43
CA SER A 541 -47.15 32.04 5.72
C SER A 541 -47.28 32.92 4.46
N ASN A 542 -46.83 32.42 3.30
CA ASN A 542 -46.99 32.98 1.98
C ASN A 542 -47.77 32.01 1.06
N PRO A 543 -48.99 32.38 0.59
CA PRO A 543 -49.80 31.58 -0.34
C PRO A 543 -49.08 31.24 -1.66
N GLU A 544 -48.19 32.11 -2.14
CA GLU A 544 -47.44 31.88 -3.39
C GLU A 544 -46.39 30.77 -3.23
N GLN A 545 -45.75 30.72 -2.06
CA GLN A 545 -44.79 29.67 -1.74
C GLN A 545 -45.49 28.31 -1.54
N ALA A 546 -46.66 28.29 -0.91
CA ALA A 546 -47.47 27.07 -0.81
C ALA A 546 -47.89 26.54 -2.19
N ALA A 547 -48.32 27.42 -3.09
CA ALA A 547 -48.69 27.05 -4.46
C ALA A 547 -47.50 26.52 -5.27
N PHE A 548 -46.33 27.16 -5.14
CA PHE A 548 -45.09 26.69 -5.78
C PHE A 548 -44.66 25.31 -5.27
N LEU A 549 -44.69 25.09 -3.95
CA LEU A 549 -44.30 23.82 -3.34
C LEU A 549 -45.26 22.67 -3.70
N ALA A 550 -46.56 22.98 -3.86
CA ALA A 550 -47.55 22.04 -4.37
C ALA A 550 -47.30 21.69 -5.85
N ALA A 551 -46.91 22.65 -6.68
CA ALA A 551 -46.61 22.42 -8.10
C ALA A 551 -45.38 21.52 -8.32
N ILE A 552 -44.37 21.61 -7.43
CA ILE A 552 -43.15 20.80 -7.56
C ILE A 552 -43.29 19.41 -6.93
N SER A 553 -43.97 19.29 -5.80
CA SER A 553 -44.03 18.03 -5.02
C SER A 553 -45.28 17.18 -5.29
N GLY A 554 -46.31 17.77 -5.91
CA GLY A 554 -47.64 17.17 -5.99
C GLY A 554 -48.22 16.89 -4.59
N ASP A 555 -48.83 15.72 -4.42
CA ASP A 555 -49.41 15.28 -3.14
C ASP A 555 -48.38 14.59 -2.20
N LYS A 556 -47.11 14.47 -2.60
CA LYS A 556 -46.08 13.79 -1.79
C LYS A 556 -45.60 14.69 -0.64
N PRO A 557 -45.40 14.17 0.58
CA PRO A 557 -44.73 14.91 1.65
C PRO A 557 -43.29 15.21 1.23
N ALA A 558 -42.83 16.44 1.44
CA ALA A 558 -41.59 16.90 0.80
C ALA A 558 -40.67 17.72 1.72
N GLN A 559 -39.37 17.55 1.51
CA GLN A 559 -38.31 18.42 2.04
C GLN A 559 -37.86 19.32 0.89
N THR A 560 -37.88 20.64 1.08
CA THR A 560 -37.41 21.59 0.06
C THR A 560 -36.17 22.33 0.54
N ILE A 561 -35.16 22.37 -0.32
CA ILE A 561 -33.93 23.11 -0.11
C ILE A 561 -33.77 24.08 -1.29
N SER A 562 -33.68 25.36 -0.99
CA SER A 562 -33.55 26.42 -1.99
C SER A 562 -32.20 27.12 -1.86
N PHE A 563 -31.53 27.31 -3.01
CA PHE A 563 -30.22 27.96 -3.12
C PHE A 563 -30.23 29.12 -4.11
N SER A 564 -29.58 30.22 -3.72
CA SER A 564 -29.00 31.15 -4.69
C SER A 564 -27.57 30.73 -4.98
N VAL A 565 -27.34 30.02 -6.09
CA VAL A 565 -26.06 29.36 -6.40
C VAL A 565 -24.90 30.35 -6.52
N GLY A 566 -25.17 31.65 -6.79
CA GLY A 566 -24.14 32.70 -6.77
C GLY A 566 -23.75 33.21 -5.38
N ASN A 567 -24.52 32.84 -4.35
CA ASN A 567 -24.40 33.33 -2.97
C ASN A 567 -24.12 32.20 -1.96
N VAL A 568 -23.76 31.00 -2.44
CA VAL A 568 -23.34 29.85 -1.62
C VAL A 568 -22.07 29.23 -2.23
N THR A 569 -21.18 28.71 -1.39
CA THR A 569 -19.98 28.01 -1.89
C THR A 569 -20.34 26.60 -2.37
N PRO A 570 -19.53 25.98 -3.26
CA PRO A 570 -19.76 24.60 -3.70
C PRO A 570 -19.84 23.59 -2.54
N LEU A 571 -18.99 23.78 -1.51
CA LEU A 571 -19.00 22.94 -0.31
C LEU A 571 -20.28 23.14 0.52
N GLN A 572 -20.74 24.39 0.70
CA GLN A 572 -22.00 24.66 1.41
C GLN A 572 -23.20 24.07 0.69
N TYR A 573 -23.23 24.16 -0.63
CA TYR A 573 -24.25 23.55 -1.47
C TYR A 573 -24.25 22.01 -1.31
N LYS A 574 -23.09 21.37 -1.40
CA LYS A 574 -22.90 19.92 -1.21
C LYS A 574 -23.36 19.43 0.15
N GLU A 575 -22.83 20.01 1.22
CA GLU A 575 -23.17 19.62 2.59
C GLU A 575 -24.66 19.85 2.89
N ALA A 576 -25.24 20.93 2.38
CA ALA A 576 -26.66 21.20 2.57
C ALA A 576 -27.54 20.14 1.89
N VAL A 577 -27.19 19.69 0.68
CA VAL A 577 -27.90 18.60 0.00
C VAL A 577 -27.77 17.31 0.81
N ILE A 578 -26.54 16.85 1.10
CA ILE A 578 -26.26 15.58 1.79
C ILE A 578 -26.97 15.51 3.15
N ASN A 579 -26.82 16.54 3.98
CA ASN A 579 -27.36 16.53 5.35
C ASN A 579 -28.89 16.56 5.42
N ASN A 580 -29.57 16.99 4.35
CA ASN A 580 -31.03 17.06 4.32
C ASN A 580 -31.68 15.81 3.68
N VAL A 581 -30.92 14.95 3.00
CA VAL A 581 -31.47 13.72 2.40
C VAL A 581 -32.09 12.79 3.46
N ALA A 582 -31.45 12.67 4.64
CA ALA A 582 -31.97 11.86 5.74
C ALA A 582 -33.30 12.39 6.31
N SER A 583 -33.54 13.71 6.19
CA SER A 583 -34.74 14.38 6.73
C SER A 583 -35.95 14.29 5.79
N VAL A 584 -35.81 13.73 4.58
CA VAL A 584 -36.91 13.59 3.63
C VAL A 584 -37.92 12.56 4.16
N PRO A 585 -39.23 12.87 4.18
CA PRO A 585 -40.25 11.90 4.58
C PRO A 585 -40.19 10.61 3.76
N ALA A 586 -40.56 9.47 4.37
CA ALA A 586 -40.59 8.18 3.68
C ALA A 586 -41.61 8.20 2.52
N ASN A 587 -41.23 7.66 1.36
CA ASN A 587 -42.00 7.75 0.11
C ASN A 587 -42.31 9.20 -0.34
N GLY A 588 -41.52 10.16 0.18
CA GLY A 588 -41.69 11.58 -0.05
C GLY A 588 -40.93 12.10 -1.26
N ALA A 589 -40.71 13.42 -1.29
CA ALA A 589 -39.91 14.07 -2.32
C ALA A 589 -38.86 15.01 -1.71
N LEU A 590 -37.67 15.01 -2.26
CA LEU A 590 -36.69 16.06 -2.07
C LEU A 590 -36.82 17.08 -3.21
N ASN A 591 -37.09 18.33 -2.89
CA ASN A 591 -37.07 19.42 -3.86
C ASN A 591 -35.75 20.20 -3.74
N LEU A 592 -34.94 20.13 -4.77
CA LEU A 592 -33.70 20.89 -4.93
C LEU A 592 -33.97 22.08 -5.85
N VAL A 593 -34.11 23.27 -5.27
CA VAL A 593 -34.49 24.49 -6.00
C VAL A 593 -33.28 25.43 -6.12
N THR A 594 -32.92 25.84 -7.32
CA THR A 594 -31.82 26.79 -7.57
C THR A 594 -32.26 27.95 -8.48
N ASP A 595 -31.58 29.09 -8.35
CA ASP A 595 -31.81 30.27 -9.19
C ASP A 595 -31.18 30.18 -10.59
N LYS A 596 -30.20 29.28 -10.78
CA LYS A 596 -29.49 28.98 -12.05
C LYS A 596 -29.09 27.49 -12.13
N PRO A 597 -28.72 26.96 -13.31
CA PRO A 597 -28.27 25.58 -13.43
C PRO A 597 -27.05 25.30 -12.55
N SER A 598 -27.01 24.11 -11.96
CA SER A 598 -25.92 23.62 -11.11
C SER A 598 -25.60 22.16 -11.45
N VAL A 599 -24.82 21.49 -10.60
CA VAL A 599 -24.46 20.08 -10.73
C VAL A 599 -24.85 19.29 -9.47
N ILE A 600 -25.04 17.99 -9.62
CA ILE A 600 -25.05 17.01 -8.52
C ILE A 600 -23.74 16.24 -8.64
N ASP A 601 -22.91 16.25 -7.59
CA ASP A 601 -21.65 15.51 -7.60
C ASP A 601 -21.82 14.07 -7.11
N TYR A 602 -20.78 13.25 -7.29
CA TYR A 602 -20.75 11.85 -6.87
C TYR A 602 -21.20 11.63 -5.41
N LYS A 603 -20.73 12.44 -4.45
CA LYS A 603 -21.09 12.26 -3.02
C LYS A 603 -22.54 12.66 -2.75
N MET A 604 -23.06 13.67 -3.45
CA MET A 604 -24.50 13.99 -3.40
C MET A 604 -25.32 12.84 -3.98
N VAL A 605 -24.88 12.25 -5.10
CA VAL A 605 -25.51 11.06 -5.69
C VAL A 605 -25.46 9.88 -4.72
N GLU A 606 -24.37 9.64 -4.00
CA GLU A 606 -24.30 8.60 -2.96
C GLU A 606 -25.35 8.82 -1.87
N ALA A 607 -25.45 10.05 -1.34
CA ALA A 607 -26.42 10.39 -0.32
C ALA A 607 -27.86 10.22 -0.82
N LEU A 608 -28.16 10.71 -2.03
CA LEU A 608 -29.49 10.60 -2.66
C LEU A 608 -29.84 9.15 -2.99
N SER A 609 -28.87 8.36 -3.48
CA SER A 609 -29.06 6.94 -3.80
C SER A 609 -29.32 6.09 -2.56
N ALA A 610 -28.89 6.53 -1.37
CA ALA A 610 -29.23 5.88 -0.11
C ALA A 610 -30.73 6.02 0.27
N ARG A 611 -31.46 6.92 -0.40
CA ARG A 611 -32.92 7.10 -0.27
C ARG A 611 -33.62 6.76 -1.58
N SER A 612 -33.62 5.48 -1.96
CA SER A 612 -34.33 5.02 -3.16
C SER A 612 -35.87 5.15 -3.05
N ASP A 613 -36.40 5.47 -1.86
CA ASP A 613 -37.83 5.64 -1.62
C ASP A 613 -38.36 7.04 -1.97
N ILE A 614 -37.50 8.01 -2.28
CA ILE A 614 -37.93 9.40 -2.51
C ILE A 614 -37.77 9.82 -3.97
N ASP A 615 -38.65 10.71 -4.43
CA ASP A 615 -38.40 11.44 -5.68
C ASP A 615 -37.40 12.57 -5.42
N VAL A 616 -36.54 12.88 -6.40
CA VAL A 616 -35.70 14.08 -6.39
C VAL A 616 -36.16 15.02 -7.48
N ASN A 617 -36.83 16.10 -7.08
CA ASN A 617 -37.29 17.16 -7.96
C ASN A 617 -36.23 18.24 -8.06
N VAL A 618 -35.56 18.35 -9.21
CA VAL A 618 -34.55 19.38 -9.49
C VAL A 618 -35.21 20.54 -10.24
N VAL A 619 -35.25 21.71 -9.61
CA VAL A 619 -35.93 22.91 -10.14
C VAL A 619 -34.94 24.04 -10.30
N PHE A 620 -34.83 24.59 -11.51
CA PHE A 620 -33.85 25.64 -11.81
C PHE A 620 -34.32 26.60 -12.90
N ASN A 621 -33.81 27.84 -12.92
CA ASN A 621 -34.07 28.77 -14.01
C ASN A 621 -33.02 28.62 -15.11
N TYR A 622 -33.44 28.55 -16.37
CA TYR A 622 -32.58 28.57 -17.54
C TYR A 622 -33.32 29.24 -18.71
N ASP A 623 -32.63 30.12 -19.44
CA ASP A 623 -33.18 30.85 -20.60
C ASP A 623 -34.54 31.54 -20.32
N GLY A 624 -34.65 32.23 -19.18
CA GLY A 624 -35.85 32.95 -18.77
C GLY A 624 -37.05 32.08 -18.38
N LYS A 625 -36.89 30.75 -18.36
CA LYS A 625 -37.90 29.77 -17.95
C LYS A 625 -37.46 29.04 -16.68
N ARG A 626 -38.43 28.52 -15.92
CA ARG A 626 -38.16 27.65 -14.79
C ARG A 626 -38.48 26.21 -15.17
N TYR A 627 -37.50 25.33 -15.08
CA TYR A 627 -37.65 23.92 -15.37
C TYR A 627 -37.77 23.11 -14.10
N LYS A 628 -38.53 22.04 -14.16
CA LYS A 628 -38.57 20.95 -13.18
C LYS A 628 -38.22 19.66 -13.87
N VAL A 629 -37.22 18.97 -13.33
CA VAL A 629 -36.82 17.63 -13.73
C VAL A 629 -37.02 16.70 -12.56
N VAL A 630 -37.67 15.57 -12.79
CA VAL A 630 -37.97 14.59 -11.75
C VAL A 630 -37.08 13.39 -11.94
N ILE A 631 -36.29 13.08 -10.92
CA ILE A 631 -35.60 11.81 -10.78
C ILE A 631 -36.53 10.94 -9.91
N PRO A 632 -37.26 9.97 -10.48
CA PRO A 632 -38.25 9.22 -9.73
C PRO A 632 -37.58 8.35 -8.66
N ALA A 633 -38.30 8.05 -7.58
CA ALA A 633 -37.88 7.05 -6.60
C ALA A 633 -37.45 5.75 -7.30
N GLY A 634 -36.31 5.20 -6.87
CA GLY A 634 -35.71 3.99 -7.43
C GLY A 634 -34.90 4.20 -8.71
N TYR A 635 -34.74 5.44 -9.21
CA TYR A 635 -33.91 5.73 -10.37
C TYR A 635 -32.41 5.49 -10.07
N ASP A 636 -31.67 4.90 -11.02
CA ASP A 636 -30.21 4.76 -10.89
C ASP A 636 -29.52 6.11 -11.09
N MET A 637 -29.32 6.83 -9.99
CA MET A 637 -28.72 8.16 -10.01
C MET A 637 -27.25 8.13 -10.42
N LYS A 638 -26.54 7.00 -10.28
CA LYS A 638 -25.14 6.87 -10.71
C LYS A 638 -25.03 6.87 -12.23
N SER A 639 -26.03 6.34 -12.94
CA SER A 639 -26.10 6.41 -14.41
C SER A 639 -26.19 7.85 -14.95
N LEU A 640 -26.58 8.81 -14.12
CA LEU A 640 -26.72 10.22 -14.52
C LEU A 640 -25.39 10.98 -14.50
N LEU A 641 -24.37 10.42 -13.83
CA LEU A 641 -23.04 11.00 -13.75
C LEU A 641 -22.33 10.93 -15.12
N ASP A 642 -21.55 11.95 -15.42
CA ASP A 642 -20.60 11.93 -16.52
C ASP A 642 -19.28 11.25 -16.12
N LYS A 643 -18.34 11.18 -17.06
CA LYS A 643 -17.00 10.60 -16.86
C LYS A 643 -16.19 11.25 -15.73
N ASN A 644 -16.56 12.45 -15.29
CA ASN A 644 -15.89 13.21 -14.24
C ASN A 644 -16.63 13.11 -12.90
N GLY A 645 -17.71 12.31 -12.81
CA GLY A 645 -18.47 12.12 -11.58
C GLY A 645 -19.46 13.25 -11.28
N TYR A 646 -19.91 14.00 -12.29
CA TYR A 646 -20.90 15.07 -12.14
C TYR A 646 -22.16 14.83 -12.98
N CYS A 647 -23.31 15.26 -12.46
CA CYS A 647 -24.56 15.36 -13.21
C CYS A 647 -25.00 16.82 -13.29
N GLY A 648 -24.76 17.48 -14.43
CA GLY A 648 -25.23 18.84 -14.66
C GLY A 648 -26.75 18.91 -14.90
N PHE A 649 -27.41 19.95 -14.41
CA PHE A 649 -28.89 20.07 -14.51
C PHE A 649 -29.40 20.12 -15.96
N LEU A 650 -28.63 20.70 -16.88
CA LEU A 650 -29.00 20.70 -18.30
C LEU A 650 -28.85 19.33 -18.94
N ARG A 651 -27.85 18.55 -18.52
CA ARG A 651 -27.72 17.14 -18.90
C ARG A 651 -28.87 16.33 -18.33
N LEU A 652 -29.23 16.56 -17.07
CA LEU A 652 -30.38 15.93 -16.41
C LEU A 652 -31.69 16.21 -17.17
N LEU A 653 -31.92 17.47 -17.55
CA LEU A 653 -33.06 17.88 -18.37
C LEU A 653 -33.06 17.19 -19.75
N ALA A 654 -31.90 17.00 -20.37
CA ALA A 654 -31.79 16.33 -21.66
C ALA A 654 -32.03 14.81 -21.57
N VAL A 655 -31.59 14.18 -20.48
CA VAL A 655 -31.70 12.72 -20.26
C VAL A 655 -33.08 12.30 -19.79
N LEU A 656 -33.66 13.02 -18.83
CA LEU A 656 -34.94 12.66 -18.21
C LEU A 656 -36.14 13.42 -18.79
N GLY A 657 -35.88 14.46 -19.58
CA GLY A 657 -36.89 15.46 -19.90
C GLY A 657 -37.21 16.33 -18.69
N GLY A 658 -38.11 17.29 -18.88
CA GLY A 658 -38.57 18.18 -17.82
C GLY A 658 -39.70 19.08 -18.29
N GLU A 659 -40.43 19.63 -17.33
CA GLU A 659 -41.55 20.53 -17.58
C GLU A 659 -41.19 21.96 -17.20
N THR A 660 -41.78 22.93 -17.89
CA THR A 660 -41.71 24.34 -17.48
C THR A 660 -42.82 24.61 -16.47
N ILE A 661 -42.49 25.25 -15.34
CA ILE A 661 -43.42 25.55 -14.24
C ILE A 661 -43.54 27.04 -13.95
#